data_AF-A0A152A575-F1
#
_entry.id   AF-A0A152A575-F1
#
_cell.length_a   1.000
_cell.length_b   1.000
_cell.length_c   1.000
_cell.angle_alpha   90.00
_cell.angle_beta   90.00
_cell.angle_gamma   90.00
#
_symmetry.space_group_name_H-M   'P 1'
#
loop_
_entity.id
_entity.type
_entity.pdbx_description
1 polymer ?
#
loop_
_entity_poly.entity_id
_entity_poly.type
_entity_poly.pdbx_seq_one_letter_code
_entity_poly.pdbx_strand_id
1 'polypeptide(L)'
;MKTILVILILGISIYQCIGQSVELPSSYNVLGPFAIGQREYGLDTLEAYGGIFNIRIGDNSTYPSELGTGGRVGWTQVQTSAPGQFSITFDDQIDWSFYQQVFGWTIWLYYGYAIGQFEITSPNSYIIDCTGIRTYYIKSMQSGQIFELQGDFYGYGVGQQVIELPVGQYQIFYRIQSSVRLNQSPVASFQCTMETAWDQLMVLPSETIMSDIVGGLLASPYASVTIINVSEYPLENITVELQPNSIFNQQPLVRILDGLSGQNIAILSGQKLSIPIWLEIKDNPPSYDCPMPIPLNILSRGVVLATANLTLNCTEWGNPYLFTFLDFDSTVQYAMLTPPATSCGQTPELCNIMLALHGAGVEASYMGWVNAIPKQDNMWIIFPTGRRSWGYDWEGASRRNAFTALQYLSTQMPGVPISMKNALSIDSQKILVVGHSMGSHGCWSTLSHFGDLALGGVCAAGFSKLQGYVFYNTRPGFAYIDPSLQGILMSAIAENDVDIHSTNLVGLPLLARYGQNDTNVNPWHTRRIARMVCEQSENSTAVIVNEVPNEGHWFNGMLNDQYMQNFYNYIQSQNQFVPPIPETIVISTYNPGVSGSRANLLILQTLIPGRIARIRLTKISPLVWNLQTQNVARFGVVSQPVRQEGLPEQLIIDGQKFMVEFYPEVHYYRQDKYAVNSWNQTDDQQWPLYEKSPLTYGPIRQIFEKQFIIIYGTNCSEETQSTFRWAATFISNFYNTNGRGSVIIIADTEFVPPPECSPNSNYILLGNTYENLISSKYSSQMIVTFNDDGSFYLGYAFYQGYNIGTAFIAPNECGQGLLLVVAGTDEMGFMNALHTLPQISGITLPDFVVVGNEYGWKGVGGILSTGFWNYDWTVQPQCTYFSLQPYSPNSHNHF
;
A
#
# COMPACT_ATOMS: atom_id res chain seq x y z
N MET A 1 60.72 -45.96 -23.16
CA MET A 1 61.37 -44.68 -23.51
C MET A 1 60.25 -43.68 -23.72
N LYS A 2 60.00 -42.82 -22.72
CA LYS A 2 60.14 -41.35 -22.82
C LYS A 2 59.31 -40.81 -23.99
N THR A 3 58.11 -40.27 -23.77
CA THR A 3 57.93 -38.99 -23.07
C THR A 3 56.59 -38.96 -22.30
N ILE A 4 56.67 -39.15 -20.98
CA ILE A 4 55.63 -38.90 -19.97
C ILE A 4 56.31 -37.97 -18.97
N LEU A 5 55.91 -36.70 -18.94
CA LEU A 5 55.95 -35.75 -17.81
C LEU A 5 55.77 -34.33 -18.37
N VAL A 6 55.10 -33.47 -17.60
CA VAL A 6 54.75 -32.06 -17.90
C VAL A 6 53.44 -31.89 -18.66
N ILE A 7 52.33 -32.24 -18.00
CA ILE A 7 51.10 -31.43 -17.83
C ILE A 7 50.42 -32.03 -16.59
N LEU A 8 50.88 -31.60 -15.42
CA LEU A 8 50.27 -31.82 -14.13
C LEU A 8 50.58 -30.54 -13.36
N ILE A 9 49.56 -29.91 -12.79
CA ILE A 9 49.54 -28.58 -12.13
C ILE A 9 49.12 -27.44 -13.07
N LEU A 10 47.80 -27.29 -13.23
CA LEU A 10 47.04 -26.04 -13.11
C LEU A 10 45.55 -26.39 -13.12
N GLY A 11 45.15 -27.18 -12.12
CA GLY A 11 43.76 -27.28 -11.72
C GLY A 11 43.48 -26.14 -10.74
N ILE A 12 42.85 -25.07 -11.21
CA ILE A 12 42.07 -24.17 -10.36
C ILE A 12 40.63 -24.46 -10.72
N SER A 13 40.03 -25.35 -9.94
CA SER A 13 38.61 -25.58 -9.91
C SER A 13 37.93 -24.27 -9.51
N ILE A 14 37.23 -23.64 -10.45
CA ILE A 14 36.17 -22.69 -10.11
C ILE A 14 35.04 -23.55 -9.55
N TYR A 15 35.12 -23.87 -8.25
CA TYR A 15 33.95 -24.26 -7.50
C TYR A 15 33.10 -23.00 -7.37
N GLN A 16 32.09 -22.85 -8.23
CA GLN A 16 30.87 -22.20 -7.77
C GLN A 16 30.43 -22.98 -6.54
N CYS A 17 30.47 -22.35 -5.37
CA CYS A 17 29.86 -22.90 -4.17
C CYS A 17 28.36 -22.93 -4.42
N ILE A 18 27.87 -24.05 -4.96
CA ILE A 18 26.45 -24.35 -4.99
C ILE A 18 26.07 -24.51 -3.52
N GLY A 19 25.19 -23.65 -3.03
CA GLY A 19 24.76 -23.70 -1.64
C GLY A 19 24.22 -25.09 -1.30
N GLN A 20 24.57 -25.61 -0.12
CA GLN A 20 23.99 -26.86 0.34
C GLN A 20 22.49 -26.65 0.55
N SER A 21 21.67 -27.23 -0.33
CA SER A 21 20.22 -27.18 -0.22
C SER A 21 19.76 -27.97 1.00
N VAL A 22 18.85 -27.40 1.79
CA VAL A 22 18.14 -28.12 2.86
C VAL A 22 16.90 -28.75 2.23
N GLU A 23 16.76 -30.07 2.39
CA GLU A 23 15.57 -30.78 1.89
C GLU A 23 14.36 -30.44 2.77
N LEU A 24 13.44 -29.65 2.22
CA LEU A 24 12.17 -29.35 2.86
C LEU A 24 11.21 -30.56 2.79
N PRO A 25 10.13 -30.58 3.60
CA PRO A 25 9.20 -31.70 3.60
C PRO A 25 8.49 -31.88 2.24
N SER A 26 8.17 -33.12 1.88
CA SER A 26 7.23 -33.47 0.79
C SER A 26 5.97 -34.19 1.31
N SER A 27 5.90 -34.40 2.62
CA SER A 27 4.79 -35.03 3.33
C SER A 27 4.27 -34.07 4.39
N TYR A 28 2.98 -33.76 4.34
CA TYR A 28 2.35 -32.78 5.22
C TYR A 28 1.16 -33.36 5.97
N ASN A 29 1.12 -33.09 7.27
CA ASN A 29 -0.10 -33.16 8.07
C ASN A 29 -0.85 -31.84 7.89
N VAL A 30 -2.06 -31.90 7.35
CA VAL A 30 -2.87 -30.72 7.05
C VAL A 30 -4.08 -30.65 7.98
N LEU A 31 -4.25 -29.55 8.68
CA LEU A 31 -5.42 -29.24 9.50
C LEU A 31 -6.20 -28.07 8.90
N GLY A 32 -7.47 -28.29 8.57
CA GLY A 32 -8.36 -27.30 7.94
C GLY A 32 -9.41 -27.97 7.04
N PRO A 33 -10.20 -27.20 6.28
CA PRO A 33 -10.15 -25.74 6.14
C PRO A 33 -10.98 -25.00 7.20
N PHE A 34 -10.46 -23.87 7.70
CA PHE A 34 -11.17 -22.94 8.59
C PHE A 34 -11.56 -21.69 7.81
N ALA A 35 -12.78 -21.20 8.01
CA ALA A 35 -13.23 -19.99 7.32
C ALA A 35 -12.36 -18.78 7.69
N ILE A 36 -12.18 -17.88 6.72
CA ILE A 36 -11.54 -16.59 6.92
C ILE A 36 -12.13 -15.59 5.95
N GLY A 37 -12.24 -14.32 6.35
CA GLY A 37 -12.57 -13.27 5.42
C GLY A 37 -11.34 -12.63 4.77
N GLN A 38 -11.61 -11.84 3.75
CA GLN A 38 -10.59 -11.04 3.06
C GLN A 38 -10.00 -9.99 4.02
N ARG A 39 -8.67 -9.86 4.09
CA ARG A 39 -7.92 -8.95 4.98
C ARG A 39 -8.19 -9.16 6.49
N GLU A 40 -8.42 -10.39 6.91
CA GLU A 40 -8.59 -10.76 8.33
C GLU A 40 -7.29 -11.37 8.88
N TYR A 41 -6.21 -10.59 8.82
CA TYR A 41 -4.90 -11.03 9.27
C TYR A 41 -4.83 -11.14 10.79
N GLY A 42 -4.08 -12.13 11.28
CA GLY A 42 -3.97 -12.43 12.70
C GLY A 42 -5.08 -13.33 13.26
N LEU A 43 -6.20 -13.54 12.57
CA LEU A 43 -7.21 -14.50 13.00
C LEU A 43 -6.69 -15.93 12.89
N ASP A 44 -6.68 -16.63 14.02
CA ASP A 44 -6.54 -18.07 14.12
C ASP A 44 -7.50 -18.65 15.17
N THR A 45 -8.60 -19.24 14.68
CA THR A 45 -9.61 -19.94 15.49
C THR A 45 -9.04 -21.06 16.37
N LEU A 46 -7.86 -21.62 16.05
CA LEU A 46 -7.21 -22.65 16.85
C LEU A 46 -6.65 -22.10 18.17
N GLU A 47 -6.40 -20.80 18.29
CA GLU A 47 -5.96 -20.16 19.54
C GLU A 47 -7.00 -20.33 20.67
N ALA A 48 -8.29 -20.49 20.34
CA ALA A 48 -9.33 -20.82 21.31
C ALA A 48 -9.15 -22.22 21.96
N TYR A 49 -8.37 -23.09 21.32
CA TYR A 49 -8.12 -24.47 21.74
C TYR A 49 -6.64 -24.71 22.11
N GLY A 50 -5.92 -23.63 22.42
CA GLY A 50 -4.51 -23.67 22.82
C GLY A 50 -3.52 -23.36 21.69
N GLY A 51 -3.99 -23.05 20.48
CA GLY A 51 -3.14 -22.67 19.35
C GLY A 51 -2.52 -23.85 18.63
N ILE A 52 -2.15 -23.66 17.37
CA ILE A 52 -1.62 -24.73 16.51
C ILE A 52 -0.39 -25.43 17.11
N PHE A 53 0.44 -24.69 17.84
CA PHE A 53 1.68 -25.20 18.42
C PHE A 53 1.50 -26.16 19.60
N ASN A 54 0.31 -26.21 20.20
CA ASN A 54 -0.04 -27.09 21.31
C ASN A 54 -1.00 -28.22 20.90
N ILE A 55 -1.49 -28.21 19.65
CA ILE A 55 -2.33 -29.28 19.11
C ILE A 55 -1.45 -30.45 18.67
N ARG A 56 -1.89 -31.67 18.98
CA ARG A 56 -1.21 -32.88 18.54
C ARG A 56 -1.37 -33.07 17.03
N ILE A 57 -0.23 -33.14 16.33
CA ILE A 57 -0.19 -33.23 14.87
C ILE A 57 -0.63 -34.63 14.40
N GLY A 58 -1.54 -34.65 13.41
CA GLY A 58 -1.92 -35.86 12.68
C GLY A 58 -2.72 -36.88 13.47
N ASP A 59 -3.32 -36.50 14.60
CA ASP A 59 -4.19 -37.38 15.37
C ASP A 59 -5.65 -37.34 14.88
N ASN A 60 -6.56 -37.95 15.63
CA ASN A 60 -7.99 -38.01 15.27
C ASN A 60 -8.81 -36.83 15.81
N SER A 61 -8.16 -35.77 16.30
CA SER A 61 -8.86 -34.57 16.76
C SER A 61 -9.54 -33.85 15.61
N THR A 62 -10.66 -33.22 15.92
CA THR A 62 -11.41 -32.38 14.98
C THR A 62 -11.76 -31.07 15.67
N TYR A 63 -11.94 -30.01 14.89
CA TYR A 63 -12.20 -28.65 15.37
C TYR A 63 -13.40 -28.06 14.63
N PRO A 64 -14.18 -27.17 15.27
CA PRO A 64 -15.30 -26.51 14.62
C PRO A 64 -14.87 -25.72 13.37
N SER A 65 -15.64 -25.86 12.29
CA SER A 65 -15.53 -25.05 11.07
C SER A 65 -16.84 -25.14 10.31
N GLU A 66 -17.39 -24.00 9.89
CA GLU A 66 -18.62 -23.93 9.10
C GLU A 66 -18.47 -24.52 7.69
N LEU A 67 -17.25 -24.77 7.21
CA LEU A 67 -17.00 -25.35 5.89
C LEU A 67 -17.19 -26.88 5.91
N GLY A 68 -16.74 -27.53 6.99
CA GLY A 68 -16.63 -28.99 7.09
C GLY A 68 -17.95 -29.73 7.31
N THR A 69 -17.99 -30.99 6.88
CA THR A 69 -19.14 -31.87 7.12
C THR A 69 -19.41 -32.06 8.62
N GLY A 70 -20.66 -31.87 9.05
CA GLY A 70 -21.02 -31.90 10.48
C GLY A 70 -20.50 -30.69 11.28
N GLY A 71 -20.08 -29.63 10.60
CA GLY A 71 -19.56 -28.41 11.21
C GLY A 71 -18.16 -28.56 11.82
N ARG A 72 -17.37 -29.53 11.32
CA ARG A 72 -16.03 -29.83 11.85
C ARG A 72 -15.07 -30.21 10.73
N VAL A 73 -13.79 -29.91 10.97
CA VAL A 73 -12.65 -30.31 10.13
C VAL A 73 -11.57 -30.98 10.98
N GLY A 74 -10.70 -31.77 10.36
CA GLY A 74 -9.67 -32.55 11.05
C GLY A 74 -8.40 -32.69 10.23
N TRP A 75 -7.54 -33.61 10.65
CA TRP A 75 -6.26 -33.86 9.98
C TRP A 75 -6.42 -34.66 8.69
N THR A 76 -5.65 -34.30 7.67
CA THR A 76 -5.49 -35.04 6.41
C THR A 76 -4.01 -35.12 6.05
N GLN A 77 -3.59 -36.22 5.42
CA GLN A 77 -2.22 -36.35 4.91
C GLN A 77 -2.16 -35.91 3.45
N VAL A 78 -1.18 -35.09 3.10
CA VAL A 78 -0.91 -34.68 1.72
C VAL A 78 0.53 -35.04 1.39
N GLN A 79 0.71 -35.78 0.29
CA GLN A 79 2.02 -36.08 -0.29
C GLN A 79 2.19 -35.26 -1.56
N THR A 80 3.34 -34.63 -1.72
CA THR A 80 3.63 -33.74 -2.85
C THR A 80 4.73 -34.34 -3.72
N SER A 81 4.75 -33.96 -5.00
CA SER A 81 5.69 -34.54 -5.97
C SER A 81 7.13 -34.13 -5.74
N ALA A 82 7.36 -33.02 -5.03
CA ALA A 82 8.68 -32.50 -4.75
C ALA A 82 8.73 -31.84 -3.35
N PRO A 83 9.87 -31.93 -2.64
CA PRO A 83 10.17 -31.15 -1.44
C PRO A 83 9.79 -29.67 -1.56
N GLY A 84 9.18 -29.11 -0.52
CA GLY A 84 8.87 -27.69 -0.42
C GLY A 84 7.71 -27.20 -1.30
N GLN A 85 7.05 -28.08 -2.06
CA GLN A 85 5.84 -27.75 -2.83
C GLN A 85 4.59 -28.24 -2.11
N PHE A 86 3.47 -27.52 -2.26
CA PHE A 86 2.18 -27.89 -1.70
C PHE A 86 1.00 -27.37 -2.53
N SER A 87 -0.08 -28.15 -2.62
CA SER A 87 -1.35 -27.72 -3.20
C SER A 87 -2.51 -28.55 -2.62
N ILE A 88 -3.62 -27.89 -2.26
CA ILE A 88 -4.84 -28.54 -1.77
C ILE A 88 -6.09 -27.73 -2.13
N THR A 89 -7.21 -28.43 -2.33
CA THR A 89 -8.55 -27.84 -2.54
C THR A 89 -9.59 -28.30 -1.53
N PHE A 90 -9.39 -29.43 -0.86
CA PHE A 90 -10.39 -30.10 0.01
C PHE A 90 -11.67 -30.57 -0.70
N ASP A 91 -11.62 -30.80 -2.02
CA ASP A 91 -12.80 -31.23 -2.81
C ASP A 91 -13.43 -32.55 -2.31
N ASP A 92 -12.62 -33.44 -1.70
CA ASP A 92 -13.10 -34.70 -1.13
C ASP A 92 -13.92 -34.53 0.17
N GLN A 93 -13.86 -33.34 0.79
CA GLN A 93 -14.44 -33.05 2.10
C GLN A 93 -15.49 -31.94 2.05
N ILE A 94 -15.41 -31.06 1.05
CA ILE A 94 -16.18 -29.82 0.95
C ILE A 94 -16.85 -29.73 -0.42
N ASP A 95 -18.17 -29.58 -0.44
CA ASP A 95 -18.90 -29.26 -1.67
C ASP A 95 -18.84 -27.75 -1.94
N TRP A 96 -17.74 -27.31 -2.54
CA TRP A 96 -17.55 -25.89 -2.90
C TRP A 96 -18.62 -25.37 -3.84
N SER A 97 -19.19 -26.22 -4.70
CA SER A 97 -20.22 -25.83 -5.66
C SER A 97 -21.52 -25.47 -4.96
N PHE A 98 -21.88 -26.19 -3.90
CA PHE A 98 -23.03 -25.87 -3.05
C PHE A 98 -22.86 -24.52 -2.36
N TYR A 99 -21.73 -24.30 -1.69
CA TYR A 99 -21.47 -23.05 -0.97
C TYR A 99 -21.41 -21.84 -1.91
N GLN A 100 -20.81 -22.00 -3.09
CA GLN A 100 -20.68 -20.94 -4.08
C GLN A 100 -22.03 -20.43 -4.59
N GLN A 101 -23.08 -21.26 -4.62
CA GLN A 101 -24.40 -20.85 -5.10
C GLN A 101 -25.01 -19.72 -4.25
N VAL A 102 -24.73 -19.70 -2.95
CA VAL A 102 -25.30 -18.72 -2.01
C VAL A 102 -24.36 -17.54 -1.79
N PHE A 103 -23.07 -17.82 -1.59
CA PHE A 103 -22.08 -16.82 -1.18
C PHE A 103 -21.18 -16.34 -2.32
N GLY A 104 -21.35 -16.88 -3.52
CA GLY A 104 -20.43 -16.68 -4.63
C GLY A 104 -19.04 -17.21 -4.31
N TRP A 105 -18.07 -16.81 -5.12
CA TRP A 105 -16.66 -17.16 -4.95
C TRP A 105 -16.01 -16.73 -3.63
N THR A 106 -16.57 -15.78 -2.86
CA THR A 106 -15.95 -15.32 -1.58
C THR A 106 -15.85 -16.47 -0.56
N ILE A 107 -16.75 -17.44 -0.61
CA ILE A 107 -16.77 -18.58 0.33
C ILE A 107 -15.59 -19.53 0.16
N TRP A 108 -14.86 -19.43 -0.95
CA TRP A 108 -13.64 -20.20 -1.17
C TRP A 108 -12.47 -19.69 -0.31
N LEU A 109 -12.60 -18.55 0.37
CA LEU A 109 -11.60 -18.07 1.32
C LEU A 109 -11.59 -18.94 2.59
N TYR A 110 -10.45 -19.59 2.81
CA TYR A 110 -10.17 -20.34 4.03
C TYR A 110 -8.69 -20.24 4.38
N TYR A 111 -8.36 -20.60 5.61
CA TYR A 111 -6.99 -20.89 6.03
C TYR A 111 -6.88 -22.29 6.64
N GLY A 112 -5.65 -22.76 6.80
CA GLY A 112 -5.32 -24.00 7.50
C GLY A 112 -3.84 -24.07 7.79
N TYR A 113 -3.38 -25.22 8.28
CA TYR A 113 -1.97 -25.47 8.55
C TYR A 113 -1.49 -26.72 7.84
N ALA A 114 -0.46 -26.59 7.01
CA ALA A 114 0.29 -27.72 6.48
C ALA A 114 1.61 -27.84 7.25
N ILE A 115 1.83 -28.98 7.90
CA ILE A 115 2.95 -29.18 8.82
C ILE A 115 3.82 -30.33 8.34
N GLY A 116 5.11 -30.04 8.16
CA GLY A 116 6.12 -31.02 7.82
C GLY A 116 7.32 -30.94 8.77
N GLN A 117 8.23 -31.92 8.65
CA GLN A 117 9.45 -31.99 9.44
C GLN A 117 10.67 -32.01 8.53
N PHE A 118 11.74 -31.35 8.96
CA PHE A 118 13.02 -31.32 8.28
C PHE A 118 14.17 -31.27 9.29
N GLU A 119 15.38 -31.56 8.83
CA GLU A 119 16.58 -31.64 9.66
C GLU A 119 17.62 -30.61 9.22
N ILE A 120 18.24 -29.98 10.20
CA ILE A 120 19.44 -29.16 10.02
C ILE A 120 20.64 -29.97 10.49
N THR A 121 21.58 -30.20 9.58
CA THR A 121 22.75 -31.06 9.81
C THR A 121 24.02 -30.28 10.16
N SER A 122 24.04 -28.97 9.94
CA SER A 122 25.13 -28.06 10.30
C SER A 122 24.55 -26.77 10.88
N PRO A 123 25.13 -26.18 11.94
CA PRO A 123 24.63 -24.91 12.44
C PRO A 123 25.02 -23.81 11.44
N ASN A 124 24.04 -23.05 10.93
CA ASN A 124 24.30 -21.96 9.98
C ASN A 124 23.14 -20.96 9.92
N SER A 125 23.38 -19.84 9.23
CA SER A 125 22.34 -19.00 8.66
C SER A 125 21.77 -19.65 7.40
N TYR A 126 20.45 -19.56 7.24
CA TYR A 126 19.71 -20.12 6.13
C TYR A 126 18.81 -19.07 5.49
N ILE A 127 18.68 -19.20 4.18
CA ILE A 127 17.75 -18.40 3.38
C ILE A 127 16.60 -19.33 3.01
N ILE A 128 15.40 -18.98 3.44
CA ILE A 128 14.18 -19.64 3.02
C ILE A 128 13.41 -18.68 2.12
N ASP A 129 13.12 -19.13 0.90
CA ASP A 129 12.36 -18.38 -0.09
C ASP A 129 11.02 -19.07 -0.32
N CYS A 130 9.94 -18.38 0.01
CA CYS A 130 8.59 -18.93 -0.06
C CYS A 130 7.66 -18.04 -0.90
N THR A 131 6.98 -18.64 -1.86
CA THR A 131 5.94 -18.00 -2.69
C THR A 131 4.58 -18.65 -2.47
N GLY A 132 3.49 -17.89 -2.65
CA GLY A 132 2.11 -18.36 -2.46
C GLY A 132 1.65 -18.44 -1.00
N ILE A 133 2.47 -17.97 -0.05
CA ILE A 133 2.17 -17.96 1.39
C ILE A 133 2.48 -16.60 2.02
N ARG A 134 1.72 -16.21 3.05
CA ARG A 134 1.92 -14.95 3.79
C ARG A 134 2.78 -15.14 5.02
N THR A 135 2.45 -16.15 5.81
CA THR A 135 3.07 -16.40 7.12
C THR A 135 3.33 -17.89 7.27
N TYR A 136 4.49 -18.23 7.80
CA TYR A 136 4.85 -19.58 8.19
C TYR A 136 5.77 -19.53 9.40
N TYR A 137 5.88 -20.66 10.09
CA TYR A 137 6.63 -20.75 11.33
C TYR A 137 7.60 -21.92 11.32
N ILE A 138 8.76 -21.74 11.94
CA ILE A 138 9.71 -22.83 12.20
C ILE A 138 9.77 -23.04 13.71
N LYS A 139 9.54 -24.27 14.16
CA LYS A 139 9.62 -24.66 15.58
C LYS A 139 10.76 -25.64 15.80
N SER A 140 11.66 -25.32 16.73
CA SER A 140 12.69 -26.27 17.18
C SER A 140 12.06 -27.37 18.02
N MET A 141 12.29 -28.63 17.65
CA MET A 141 11.82 -29.77 18.47
C MET A 141 12.63 -29.95 19.76
N GLN A 142 13.80 -29.31 19.87
CA GLN A 142 14.67 -29.41 21.03
C GLN A 142 14.41 -28.29 22.05
N SER A 143 14.39 -27.02 21.62
CA SER A 143 14.18 -25.88 22.52
C SER A 143 12.72 -25.47 22.67
N GLY A 144 11.85 -25.85 21.70
CA GLY A 144 10.48 -25.37 21.63
C GLY A 144 10.33 -23.95 21.08
N GLN A 145 11.44 -23.26 20.75
CA GLN A 145 11.44 -21.92 20.17
C GLN A 145 10.71 -21.90 18.83
N ILE A 146 9.94 -20.83 18.60
CA ILE A 146 9.14 -20.61 17.39
C ILE A 146 9.64 -19.33 16.70
N PHE A 147 9.89 -19.42 15.41
CA PHE A 147 10.26 -18.29 14.56
C PHE A 147 9.11 -18.00 13.60
N GLU A 148 8.61 -16.77 13.60
CA GLU A 148 7.63 -16.29 12.63
C GLU A 148 8.33 -15.65 11.43
N LEU A 149 7.93 -16.06 10.23
CA LEU A 149 8.53 -15.65 8.96
C LEU A 149 7.45 -15.26 7.95
N GLN A 150 7.79 -14.31 7.07
CA GLN A 150 6.90 -13.83 6.01
C GLN A 150 7.25 -14.45 4.65
N GLY A 151 6.22 -14.74 3.85
CA GLY A 151 6.38 -15.19 2.47
C GLY A 151 5.90 -14.18 1.44
N ASP A 152 6.12 -14.50 0.18
CA ASP A 152 5.68 -13.73 -0.98
C ASP A 152 4.40 -14.33 -1.56
N PHE A 153 3.27 -13.91 -1.01
CA PHE A 153 1.95 -14.45 -1.39
C PHE A 153 1.60 -14.24 -2.86
N TYR A 154 2.14 -13.21 -3.50
CA TYR A 154 1.81 -12.84 -4.87
C TYR A 154 2.89 -13.23 -5.89
N GLY A 155 4.03 -13.75 -5.44
CA GLY A 155 5.12 -14.22 -6.31
C GLY A 155 5.86 -13.09 -7.02
N TYR A 156 6.13 -11.98 -6.32
CA TYR A 156 7.01 -10.90 -6.79
C TYR A 156 8.49 -11.28 -6.89
N GLY A 157 8.91 -12.40 -6.30
CA GLY A 157 10.31 -12.81 -6.17
C GLY A 157 10.99 -12.16 -4.96
N VAL A 158 10.23 -11.86 -3.91
CA VAL A 158 10.73 -11.25 -2.66
C VAL A 158 10.41 -12.10 -1.44
N GLY A 159 10.33 -13.42 -1.60
CA GLY A 159 9.94 -14.36 -0.55
C GLY A 159 11.05 -14.73 0.43
N GLN A 160 12.27 -14.23 0.20
CA GLN A 160 13.46 -14.60 0.97
C GLN A 160 13.37 -14.06 2.40
N GLN A 161 13.61 -14.93 3.37
CA GLN A 161 13.79 -14.62 4.79
C GLN A 161 15.07 -15.29 5.30
N VAL A 162 15.68 -14.69 6.32
CA VAL A 162 16.94 -15.14 6.91
C VAL A 162 16.65 -15.69 8.28
N ILE A 163 17.19 -16.88 8.58
CA ILE A 163 17.03 -17.52 9.87
C ILE A 163 18.29 -18.30 10.25
N GLU A 164 18.71 -18.16 11.51
CA GLU A 164 19.79 -18.95 12.09
C GLU A 164 19.24 -20.18 12.77
N LEU A 165 19.74 -21.35 12.39
CA LEU A 165 19.29 -22.62 12.96
C LEU A 165 20.47 -23.47 13.42
N PRO A 166 20.52 -23.85 14.71
CA PRO A 166 21.40 -24.91 15.19
C PRO A 166 21.09 -26.27 14.58
N VAL A 167 22.03 -27.21 14.70
CA VAL A 167 21.79 -28.63 14.36
C VAL A 167 20.60 -29.16 15.16
N GLY A 168 19.65 -29.78 14.48
CA GLY A 168 18.46 -30.31 15.14
C GLY A 168 17.35 -30.67 14.17
N GLN A 169 16.26 -31.18 14.76
CA GLN A 169 15.02 -31.50 14.08
C GLN A 169 14.04 -30.34 14.23
N TYR A 170 13.37 -29.98 13.15
CA TYR A 170 12.48 -28.84 13.09
C TYR A 170 11.13 -29.22 12.50
N GLN A 171 10.10 -28.52 12.95
CA GLN A 171 8.78 -28.53 12.34
C GLN A 171 8.57 -27.21 11.63
N ILE A 172 8.11 -27.27 10.38
CA ILE A 172 7.67 -26.09 9.64
C ILE A 172 6.15 -26.09 9.52
N PHE A 173 5.53 -24.99 9.95
CA PHE A 173 4.09 -24.77 9.96
C PHE A 173 3.76 -23.74 8.89
N TYR A 174 3.24 -24.19 7.77
CA TYR A 174 2.76 -23.30 6.71
C TYR A 174 1.31 -22.93 7.00
N ARG A 175 1.03 -21.64 7.29
CA ARG A 175 -0.33 -21.13 7.41
C ARG A 175 -0.90 -20.94 6.01
N ILE A 176 -1.37 -22.04 5.42
CA ILE A 176 -1.94 -22.05 4.07
C ILE A 176 -3.20 -21.21 4.02
N GLN A 177 -3.41 -20.49 2.92
CA GLN A 177 -4.59 -19.69 2.72
C GLN A 177 -4.97 -19.71 1.24
N SER A 178 -6.24 -19.92 0.93
CA SER A 178 -6.74 -19.76 -0.42
C SER A 178 -6.86 -18.28 -0.79
N SER A 179 -6.90 -17.99 -2.09
CA SER A 179 -7.11 -16.63 -2.60
C SER A 179 -8.03 -16.66 -3.81
N VAL A 180 -9.23 -16.15 -3.60
CA VAL A 180 -10.22 -15.97 -4.66
C VAL A 180 -9.74 -15.01 -5.73
N ARG A 181 -8.89 -14.05 -5.35
CA ARG A 181 -8.32 -13.05 -6.26
C ARG A 181 -7.22 -13.63 -7.14
N LEU A 182 -6.40 -14.54 -6.62
CA LEU A 182 -5.28 -15.12 -7.37
C LEU A 182 -5.73 -16.29 -8.24
N ASN A 183 -6.45 -17.24 -7.63
CA ASN A 183 -6.69 -18.54 -8.24
C ASN A 183 -8.11 -18.69 -8.78
N GLN A 184 -9.02 -17.76 -8.46
CA GLN A 184 -10.46 -17.85 -8.77
C GLN A 184 -11.03 -19.25 -8.45
N SER A 185 -10.54 -19.84 -7.35
CA SER A 185 -10.83 -21.21 -6.91
C SER A 185 -10.47 -21.34 -5.43
N PRO A 186 -10.92 -22.41 -4.75
CA PRO A 186 -10.52 -22.71 -3.37
C PRO A 186 -9.08 -23.23 -3.25
N VAL A 187 -8.28 -23.29 -4.33
CA VAL A 187 -6.91 -23.80 -4.26
C VAL A 187 -6.06 -22.96 -3.32
N ALA A 188 -5.39 -23.61 -2.37
CA ALA A 188 -4.27 -23.07 -1.60
C ALA A 188 -2.98 -23.82 -1.99
N SER A 189 -1.96 -23.08 -2.41
CA SER A 189 -0.68 -23.64 -2.84
C SER A 189 0.48 -22.75 -2.43
N PHE A 190 1.64 -23.36 -2.23
CA PHE A 190 2.90 -22.65 -2.01
C PHE A 190 4.06 -23.42 -2.60
N GLN A 191 5.16 -22.70 -2.82
CA GLN A 191 6.45 -23.27 -3.16
C GLN A 191 7.53 -22.58 -2.34
N CYS A 192 8.32 -23.40 -1.64
CA CYS A 192 9.41 -22.95 -0.80
C CYS A 192 10.71 -23.68 -1.12
N THR A 193 11.83 -22.98 -0.99
CA THR A 193 13.18 -23.53 -1.05
C THR A 193 14.00 -23.04 0.13
N MET A 194 14.96 -23.83 0.58
CA MET A 194 15.84 -23.46 1.68
C MET A 194 17.29 -23.84 1.36
N GLU A 195 18.19 -22.90 1.57
CA GLU A 195 19.62 -23.07 1.32
C GLU A 195 20.46 -22.40 2.40
N THR A 196 21.67 -22.89 2.61
CA THR A 196 22.64 -22.24 3.49
C THR A 196 23.03 -20.86 2.94
N ALA A 197 23.03 -19.84 3.81
CA ALA A 197 23.55 -18.51 3.50
C ALA A 197 25.09 -18.53 3.53
N TRP A 198 25.74 -18.42 2.37
CA TRP A 198 27.21 -18.34 2.28
C TRP A 198 27.72 -16.91 2.16
N ASP A 199 26.95 -16.08 1.48
CA ASP A 199 27.23 -14.66 1.34
C ASP A 199 26.76 -13.91 2.59
N GLN A 200 27.29 -12.70 2.81
CA GLN A 200 26.81 -11.80 3.86
C GLN A 200 25.66 -10.91 3.38
N LEU A 201 25.53 -10.78 2.06
CA LEU A 201 24.56 -9.92 1.41
C LEU A 201 24.04 -10.60 0.14
N MET A 202 22.73 -10.65 -0.04
CA MET A 202 22.09 -11.18 -1.24
C MET A 202 21.40 -10.05 -2.01
N VAL A 203 21.50 -10.08 -3.33
CA VAL A 203 20.78 -9.16 -4.25
C VAL A 203 19.46 -9.80 -4.67
N LEU A 204 18.38 -9.00 -4.70
CA LEU A 204 17.08 -9.40 -5.21
C LEU A 204 16.89 -8.84 -6.64
N PRO A 205 17.21 -9.63 -7.69
CA PRO A 205 17.25 -9.12 -9.06
C PRO A 205 15.88 -8.73 -9.61
N SER A 206 14.80 -9.39 -9.17
CA SER A 206 13.41 -9.05 -9.52
C SER A 206 12.98 -7.64 -9.08
N GLU A 207 13.73 -7.04 -8.14
CA GLU A 207 13.48 -5.74 -7.55
C GLU A 207 14.49 -4.68 -7.99
N THR A 208 15.22 -4.96 -9.06
CA THR A 208 16.13 -4.02 -9.69
C THR A 208 15.36 -3.15 -10.67
N ILE A 209 15.45 -1.83 -10.52
CA ILE A 209 14.69 -0.86 -11.34
C ILE A 209 15.68 0.00 -12.13
N MET A 210 15.46 0.11 -13.44
CA MET A 210 16.30 0.88 -14.34
C MET A 210 15.45 1.55 -15.41
N SER A 211 15.74 2.81 -15.74
CA SER A 211 15.10 3.56 -16.83
C SER A 211 15.56 3.09 -18.21
N ASP A 212 14.72 3.28 -19.23
CA ASP A 212 15.11 3.08 -20.62
C ASP A 212 15.95 4.24 -21.17
N ILE A 213 16.67 3.97 -22.27
CA ILE A 213 17.24 4.95 -23.19
C ILE A 213 16.28 5.15 -24.36
N VAL A 214 15.88 6.38 -24.63
CA VAL A 214 14.94 6.77 -25.69
C VAL A 214 15.68 7.61 -26.73
N GLY A 215 15.87 7.07 -27.93
CA GLY A 215 16.54 7.78 -29.03
C GLY A 215 17.93 8.30 -28.66
N GLY A 216 18.68 7.54 -27.86
CA GLY A 216 20.00 7.92 -27.36
C GLY A 216 20.01 8.75 -26.08
N LEU A 217 18.86 9.04 -25.46
CA LEU A 217 18.75 9.80 -24.20
C LEU A 217 18.31 8.90 -23.06
N LEU A 218 19.03 8.89 -21.94
CA LEU A 218 18.52 8.26 -20.71
C LEU A 218 17.22 8.95 -20.28
N ALA A 219 16.12 8.21 -20.15
CA ALA A 219 14.83 8.85 -19.90
C ALA A 219 14.80 9.54 -18.53
N SER A 220 15.31 8.87 -17.51
CA SER A 220 15.51 9.42 -16.17
C SER A 220 16.72 8.79 -15.46
N PRO A 221 17.35 9.52 -14.54
CA PRO A 221 18.63 9.12 -13.94
C PRO A 221 18.50 8.17 -12.75
N TYR A 222 17.29 7.90 -12.26
CA TYR A 222 17.12 7.06 -11.07
C TYR A 222 17.15 5.58 -11.39
N ALA A 223 17.82 4.80 -10.55
CA ALA A 223 17.82 3.35 -10.57
C ALA A 223 17.82 2.83 -9.14
N SER A 224 17.51 1.55 -8.94
CA SER A 224 17.66 0.93 -7.62
C SER A 224 18.09 -0.51 -7.71
N VAL A 225 18.88 -0.93 -6.72
CA VAL A 225 19.20 -2.34 -6.45
C VAL A 225 18.64 -2.68 -5.08
N THR A 226 17.89 -3.77 -4.99
CA THR A 226 17.37 -4.25 -3.71
C THR A 226 18.25 -5.38 -3.19
N ILE A 227 18.58 -5.28 -1.91
CA ILE A 227 19.43 -6.23 -1.19
C ILE A 227 18.71 -6.74 0.07
N ILE A 228 19.15 -7.89 0.57
CA ILE A 228 18.80 -8.41 1.88
C ILE A 228 20.08 -8.72 2.65
N ASN A 229 20.17 -8.26 3.90
CA ASN A 229 21.26 -8.64 4.80
C ASN A 229 21.04 -10.08 5.25
N VAL A 230 21.94 -10.98 4.88
CA VAL A 230 21.88 -12.42 5.20
C VAL A 230 22.88 -12.82 6.28
N SER A 231 23.63 -11.86 6.82
CA SER A 231 24.55 -12.07 7.93
C SER A 231 23.85 -12.01 9.29
N GLU A 232 24.51 -12.57 10.31
CA GLU A 232 24.03 -12.60 11.70
C GLU A 232 24.02 -11.20 12.36
N TYR A 233 24.78 -10.25 11.81
CA TYR A 233 24.97 -8.92 12.38
C TYR A 233 24.53 -7.81 11.43
N PRO A 234 24.24 -6.60 11.94
CA PRO A 234 23.95 -5.48 11.07
C PRO A 234 25.12 -5.13 10.14
N LEU A 235 24.82 -4.83 8.88
CA LEU A 235 25.81 -4.34 7.91
C LEU A 235 25.77 -2.81 7.85
N GLU A 236 26.93 -2.16 7.96
CA GLU A 236 27.03 -0.70 8.03
C GLU A 236 27.72 -0.11 6.80
N ASN A 237 27.44 1.17 6.52
CA ASN A 237 28.10 1.96 5.49
C ASN A 237 28.06 1.29 4.12
N ILE A 238 26.84 0.91 3.73
CA ILE A 238 26.59 0.28 2.44
C ILE A 238 26.75 1.31 1.32
N THR A 239 27.59 1.00 0.34
CA THR A 239 27.81 1.81 -0.86
C THR A 239 27.69 0.96 -2.13
N VAL A 240 27.48 1.62 -3.26
CA VAL A 240 27.37 0.98 -4.58
C VAL A 240 28.34 1.65 -5.53
N GLU A 241 29.19 0.86 -6.18
CA GLU A 241 30.22 1.33 -7.10
C GLU A 241 30.21 0.53 -8.40
N LEU A 242 30.70 1.12 -9.49
CA LEU A 242 30.89 0.41 -10.75
C LEU A 242 32.08 -0.57 -10.65
N GLN A 243 31.98 -1.73 -11.30
CA GLN A 243 33.07 -2.70 -11.31
C GLN A 243 34.34 -2.18 -12.02
N PRO A 244 35.54 -2.28 -11.42
CA PRO A 244 36.79 -1.93 -12.09
C PRO A 244 37.03 -2.83 -13.31
N ASN A 245 37.25 -2.25 -14.49
CA ASN A 245 37.39 -2.92 -15.80
C ASN A 245 36.10 -3.35 -16.52
N SER A 246 34.91 -2.92 -16.08
CA SER A 246 33.73 -2.96 -16.95
C SER A 246 34.08 -2.21 -18.24
N ILE A 247 34.05 -2.91 -19.38
CA ILE A 247 34.48 -2.43 -20.71
C ILE A 247 33.50 -1.35 -21.19
N PHE A 248 33.49 -0.19 -20.54
CA PHE A 248 32.90 1.05 -21.05
C PHE A 248 33.90 1.81 -21.92
N ASN A 249 35.07 1.24 -22.21
CA ASN A 249 36.11 1.86 -23.03
C ASN A 249 35.68 2.13 -24.50
N GLN A 250 34.47 1.73 -24.91
CA GLN A 250 33.84 2.09 -26.19
C GLN A 250 32.37 2.55 -26.05
N GLN A 251 31.89 2.84 -24.83
CA GLN A 251 30.47 3.06 -24.48
C GLN A 251 30.38 4.19 -23.43
N PRO A 252 29.21 4.81 -23.19
CA PRO A 252 29.13 6.03 -22.39
C PRO A 252 29.71 5.85 -20.98
N LEU A 253 30.41 6.87 -20.49
CA LEU A 253 30.91 6.86 -19.12
C LEU A 253 29.72 7.01 -18.16
N VAL A 254 29.29 5.90 -17.56
CA VAL A 254 28.29 5.87 -16.49
C VAL A 254 28.94 6.38 -15.21
N ARG A 255 28.30 7.31 -14.51
CA ARG A 255 28.70 7.72 -13.15
C ARG A 255 27.55 7.46 -12.19
N ILE A 256 27.86 6.78 -11.09
CA ILE A 256 26.97 6.68 -9.94
C ILE A 256 27.18 7.92 -9.07
N LEU A 257 26.12 8.66 -8.79
CA LEU A 257 26.11 9.65 -7.72
C LEU A 257 25.45 9.01 -6.51
N ASP A 258 26.05 9.25 -5.35
CA ASP A 258 25.59 8.64 -4.12
C ASP A 258 24.15 9.08 -3.77
N GLY A 259 23.24 8.11 -3.67
CA GLY A 259 21.87 8.36 -3.20
C GLY A 259 21.75 8.47 -1.68
N LEU A 260 22.60 7.75 -0.94
CA LEU A 260 22.58 7.66 0.54
C LEU A 260 23.93 8.03 1.20
N SER A 261 24.93 8.52 0.46
CA SER A 261 26.22 8.82 1.09
C SER A 261 26.09 9.98 2.08
N GLY A 262 26.45 9.69 3.32
CA GLY A 262 26.42 10.65 4.43
C GLY A 262 25.71 10.13 5.67
N GLN A 263 24.91 9.06 5.58
CA GLN A 263 24.30 8.43 6.75
C GLN A 263 24.96 7.07 7.04
N ASN A 264 25.47 6.88 8.26
CA ASN A 264 25.90 5.56 8.74
C ASN A 264 24.63 4.70 8.92
N ILE A 265 24.09 4.15 7.83
CA ILE A 265 22.90 3.30 7.85
C ILE A 265 23.35 1.86 8.13
N ALA A 266 22.82 1.28 9.20
CA ALA A 266 22.94 -0.14 9.50
C ALA A 266 21.73 -0.89 8.89
N ILE A 267 21.98 -1.98 8.18
CA ILE A 267 20.96 -2.88 7.67
C ILE A 267 20.87 -4.06 8.63
N LEU A 268 19.77 -4.25 9.34
CA LEU A 268 19.58 -5.35 10.27
C LEU A 268 19.53 -6.71 9.55
N SER A 269 19.84 -7.79 10.25
CA SER A 269 19.71 -9.15 9.71
C SER A 269 18.28 -9.40 9.20
N GLY A 270 18.17 -9.98 8.00
CA GLY A 270 16.91 -10.23 7.32
C GLY A 270 16.20 -9.00 6.74
N GLN A 271 16.71 -7.78 6.95
CA GLN A 271 16.10 -6.56 6.40
C GLN A 271 16.34 -6.46 4.90
N LYS A 272 15.26 -6.21 4.16
CA LYS A 272 15.30 -5.82 2.75
C LYS A 272 15.46 -4.32 2.61
N LEU A 273 16.40 -3.88 1.76
CA LEU A 273 16.65 -2.47 1.48
C LEU A 273 16.87 -2.26 -0.03
N SER A 274 16.09 -1.36 -0.63
CA SER A 274 16.31 -0.86 -1.99
C SER A 274 17.19 0.39 -1.93
N ILE A 275 18.40 0.27 -2.48
CA ILE A 275 19.37 1.37 -2.52
C ILE A 275 19.07 2.22 -3.76
N PRO A 276 18.71 3.51 -3.59
CA PRO A 276 18.57 4.42 -4.72
C PRO A 276 19.95 4.77 -5.29
N ILE A 277 20.05 4.74 -6.61
CA ILE A 277 21.25 5.01 -7.40
C ILE A 277 20.88 6.13 -8.38
N TRP A 278 21.75 7.13 -8.49
CA TRP A 278 21.63 8.13 -9.53
C TRP A 278 22.68 7.89 -10.62
N LEU A 279 22.26 7.91 -11.87
CA LEU A 279 23.07 7.58 -13.03
C LEU A 279 23.21 8.79 -13.95
N GLU A 280 24.44 9.04 -14.39
CA GLU A 280 24.77 10.02 -15.43
C GLU A 280 25.47 9.29 -16.58
N ILE A 281 25.07 9.57 -17.82
CA ILE A 281 25.66 9.01 -19.06
C ILE A 281 26.39 10.16 -19.76
N LYS A 282 27.73 10.14 -19.79
CA LYS A 282 28.53 11.31 -20.23
C LYS A 282 28.65 11.53 -21.74
N ASP A 283 28.21 10.58 -22.56
CA ASP A 283 28.25 10.71 -24.02
C ASP A 283 26.91 10.19 -24.59
N ASN A 284 26.28 10.96 -25.48
CA ASN A 284 25.09 10.55 -26.25
C ASN A 284 25.52 10.05 -27.65
N PRO A 285 26.13 8.86 -27.80
CA PRO A 285 26.32 8.28 -29.12
C PRO A 285 24.95 8.07 -29.80
N PRO A 286 24.91 8.12 -31.15
CA PRO A 286 23.67 7.95 -31.90
C PRO A 286 23.05 6.54 -31.76
N SER A 287 23.80 5.56 -31.23
CA SER A 287 23.31 4.20 -30.97
C SER A 287 24.07 3.54 -29.82
N TYR A 288 23.34 2.97 -28.86
CA TYR A 288 23.89 2.07 -27.84
C TYR A 288 23.58 0.61 -28.20
N ASP A 289 24.44 -0.32 -27.79
CA ASP A 289 24.20 -1.75 -27.93
C ASP A 289 23.36 -2.24 -26.74
N CYS A 290 22.04 -2.22 -26.91
CA CYS A 290 21.07 -2.58 -25.88
C CYS A 290 20.50 -3.99 -26.10
N PRO A 291 20.16 -4.74 -25.03
CA PRO A 291 20.25 -4.35 -23.61
C PRO A 291 21.68 -4.28 -23.09
N MET A 292 22.03 -3.19 -22.41
CA MET A 292 23.38 -2.94 -21.89
C MET A 292 23.44 -3.23 -20.39
N PRO A 293 24.24 -4.21 -19.93
CA PRO A 293 24.41 -4.47 -18.51
C PRO A 293 25.35 -3.43 -17.86
N ILE A 294 24.98 -2.96 -16.67
CA ILE A 294 25.81 -2.14 -15.78
C ILE A 294 26.14 -3.00 -14.55
N PRO A 295 27.34 -3.61 -14.51
CA PRO A 295 27.77 -4.40 -13.37
C PRO A 295 28.19 -3.49 -12.21
N LEU A 296 27.67 -3.80 -11.03
CA LEU A 296 27.83 -3.06 -9.79
C LEU A 296 28.48 -3.94 -8.72
N ASN A 297 29.33 -3.33 -7.92
CA ASN A 297 29.76 -3.84 -6.63
C ASN A 297 28.94 -3.17 -5.53
N ILE A 298 28.46 -3.97 -4.59
CA ILE A 298 27.82 -3.49 -3.37
C ILE A 298 28.80 -3.74 -2.23
N LEU A 299 29.17 -2.68 -1.53
CA LEU A 299 30.23 -2.70 -0.53
C LEU A 299 29.66 -2.41 0.85
N SER A 300 30.26 -2.99 1.88
CA SER A 300 30.06 -2.65 3.28
C SER A 300 31.40 -2.24 3.88
N ARG A 301 31.48 -1.05 4.46
CA ARG A 301 32.74 -0.48 4.99
C ARG A 301 33.92 -0.59 3.99
N GLY A 302 33.64 -0.43 2.69
CA GLY A 302 34.62 -0.50 1.60
C GLY A 302 35.00 -1.91 1.13
N VAL A 303 34.39 -2.97 1.67
CA VAL A 303 34.60 -4.37 1.22
C VAL A 303 33.43 -4.79 0.33
N VAL A 304 33.71 -5.29 -0.87
CA VAL A 304 32.68 -5.83 -1.78
C VAL A 304 32.05 -7.08 -1.16
N LEU A 305 30.74 -7.03 -0.91
CA LEU A 305 29.98 -8.15 -0.36
C LEU A 305 29.09 -8.83 -1.39
N ALA A 306 28.59 -8.10 -2.40
CA ALA A 306 27.76 -8.66 -3.45
C ALA A 306 27.97 -7.92 -4.78
N THR A 307 27.47 -8.52 -5.86
CA THR A 307 27.46 -7.89 -7.19
C THR A 307 26.05 -7.91 -7.77
N ALA A 308 25.69 -6.84 -8.47
CA ALA A 308 24.39 -6.69 -9.13
C ALA A 308 24.57 -6.22 -10.57
N ASN A 309 23.61 -6.52 -11.44
CA ASN A 309 23.59 -6.01 -12.80
C ASN A 309 22.31 -5.19 -13.00
N LEU A 310 22.45 -3.89 -13.27
CA LEU A 310 21.34 -3.12 -13.86
C LEU A 310 21.33 -3.38 -15.37
N THR A 311 20.16 -3.42 -15.99
CA THR A 311 20.05 -3.58 -17.44
C THR A 311 19.42 -2.34 -18.04
N LEU A 312 20.18 -1.63 -18.88
CA LEU A 312 19.70 -0.51 -19.68
C LEU A 312 19.07 -1.04 -20.98
N ASN A 313 17.77 -0.85 -21.14
CA ASN A 313 17.10 -1.13 -22.40
C ASN A 313 17.06 0.12 -23.28
N CYS A 314 16.98 -0.07 -24.59
CA CYS A 314 16.85 1.01 -25.55
C CYS A 314 15.54 0.91 -26.32
N THR A 315 14.99 2.06 -26.66
CA THR A 315 13.86 2.19 -27.56
C THR A 315 13.99 3.47 -28.39
N GLU A 316 13.27 3.54 -29.50
CA GLU A 316 13.23 4.71 -30.35
C GLU A 316 12.21 5.73 -29.81
N TRP A 317 12.48 7.01 -30.06
CA TRP A 317 11.51 8.06 -29.75
C TRP A 317 10.17 7.79 -30.48
N GLY A 318 9.07 7.96 -29.76
CA GLY A 318 7.73 7.72 -30.30
C GLY A 318 7.13 6.37 -29.93
N ASN A 319 7.96 5.39 -29.55
CA ASN A 319 7.52 4.13 -28.94
C ASN A 319 7.22 4.32 -27.44
N PRO A 320 6.47 3.40 -26.82
CA PRO A 320 6.38 3.35 -25.37
C PRO A 320 7.74 3.05 -24.72
N TYR A 321 7.99 3.64 -23.56
CA TYR A 321 9.24 3.48 -22.81
C TYR A 321 9.03 3.57 -21.30
N LEU A 322 9.95 3.00 -20.53
CA LEU A 322 9.98 3.04 -19.08
C LEU A 322 10.82 4.24 -18.61
N PHE A 323 10.27 5.01 -17.68
CA PHE A 323 11.04 5.98 -16.90
C PHE A 323 10.88 5.72 -15.41
N THR A 324 11.85 6.21 -14.65
CA THR A 324 11.97 6.09 -13.19
C THR A 324 11.90 7.45 -12.50
N PHE A 325 11.50 7.45 -11.23
CA PHE A 325 11.38 8.65 -10.40
C PHE A 325 11.51 8.30 -8.92
N LEU A 326 11.82 9.29 -8.08
CA LEU A 326 11.68 9.15 -6.62
C LEU A 326 10.22 9.38 -6.24
N ASP A 327 9.64 8.41 -5.54
CA ASP A 327 8.27 8.47 -5.09
C ASP A 327 8.12 9.26 -3.76
N PHE A 328 6.90 9.36 -3.23
CA PHE A 328 6.57 10.12 -2.01
C PHE A 328 7.32 9.67 -0.74
N ASP A 329 7.90 8.47 -0.74
CA ASP A 329 8.72 7.89 0.33
C ASP A 329 10.23 7.90 0.00
N SER A 330 10.64 8.59 -1.05
CA SER A 330 12.02 8.65 -1.57
C SER A 330 12.57 7.31 -2.09
N THR A 331 11.72 6.31 -2.34
CA THR A 331 12.13 5.10 -3.06
C THR A 331 12.05 5.29 -4.57
N VAL A 332 12.91 4.60 -5.32
CA VAL A 332 12.84 4.63 -6.78
C VAL A 332 11.68 3.76 -7.25
N GLN A 333 10.79 4.35 -8.04
CA GLN A 333 9.68 3.67 -8.69
C GLN A 333 9.74 3.94 -10.20
N TYR A 334 8.92 3.23 -10.98
CA TYR A 334 8.85 3.42 -12.42
C TYR A 334 7.41 3.54 -12.93
N ALA A 335 7.27 4.04 -14.15
CA ALA A 335 6.06 4.04 -14.95
C ALA A 335 6.39 3.84 -16.43
N MET A 336 5.46 3.28 -17.20
CA MET A 336 5.55 3.32 -18.67
C MET A 336 4.93 4.63 -19.18
N LEU A 337 5.44 5.09 -20.31
CA LEU A 337 5.01 6.31 -20.96
C LEU A 337 4.84 6.06 -22.46
N THR A 338 3.71 6.47 -23.01
CA THR A 338 3.49 6.55 -24.46
C THR A 338 3.37 8.02 -24.86
N PRO A 339 4.27 8.53 -25.72
CA PRO A 339 4.18 9.90 -26.20
C PRO A 339 2.98 10.12 -27.12
N PRO A 340 2.50 11.37 -27.29
CA PRO A 340 1.47 11.68 -28.27
C PRO A 340 1.95 11.39 -29.71
N ALA A 341 1.02 11.13 -30.63
CA ALA A 341 1.34 10.87 -32.04
C ALA A 341 1.69 12.16 -32.79
N THR A 342 1.13 13.31 -32.38
CA THR A 342 1.41 14.63 -32.92
C THR A 342 1.83 15.61 -31.82
N SER A 343 2.41 16.75 -32.21
CA SER A 343 2.65 17.85 -31.28
C SER A 343 1.33 18.49 -30.86
N CYS A 344 1.24 18.97 -29.63
CA CYS A 344 0.00 19.53 -29.08
C CYS A 344 -0.25 21.00 -29.47
N GLY A 345 0.54 21.56 -30.40
CA GLY A 345 0.50 22.96 -30.81
C GLY A 345 1.61 23.80 -30.17
N GLN A 346 1.88 25.00 -30.69
CA GLN A 346 2.65 26.01 -29.95
C GLN A 346 1.69 26.77 -29.01
N THR A 347 2.23 27.35 -27.94
CA THR A 347 1.50 28.08 -26.89
C THR A 347 0.28 28.86 -27.40
N PRO A 348 -0.90 28.71 -26.78
CA PRO A 348 -1.14 28.16 -25.44
C PRO A 348 -1.59 26.68 -25.37
N GLU A 349 -1.45 25.89 -26.44
CA GLU A 349 -1.98 24.51 -26.47
C GLU A 349 -0.99 23.50 -25.84
N LEU A 350 -1.14 23.23 -24.54
CA LEU A 350 -0.40 22.19 -23.83
C LEU A 350 -1.04 20.81 -24.08
N CYS A 351 -0.22 19.75 -24.09
CA CYS A 351 -0.69 18.37 -24.14
C CYS A 351 -1.46 18.00 -22.88
N ASN A 352 -2.54 17.23 -23.02
CA ASN A 352 -3.22 16.61 -21.88
C ASN A 352 -2.56 15.27 -21.51
N ILE A 353 -2.95 14.71 -20.37
CA ILE A 353 -2.50 13.38 -19.94
C ILE A 353 -3.69 12.43 -19.81
N MET A 354 -3.49 11.20 -20.27
CA MET A 354 -4.28 10.03 -19.92
C MET A 354 -3.55 9.25 -18.82
N LEU A 355 -4.18 9.13 -17.64
CA LEU A 355 -3.70 8.31 -16.54
C LEU A 355 -4.30 6.90 -16.66
N ALA A 356 -3.50 5.92 -17.06
CA ALA A 356 -3.93 4.55 -17.33
C ALA A 356 -3.61 3.60 -16.17
N LEU A 357 -4.65 3.16 -15.46
CA LEU A 357 -4.56 2.34 -14.25
C LEU A 357 -4.82 0.87 -14.57
N HIS A 358 -3.86 -0.01 -14.27
CA HIS A 358 -3.91 -1.44 -14.58
C HIS A 358 -4.79 -2.27 -13.63
N GLY A 359 -5.19 -3.46 -14.08
CA GLY A 359 -5.91 -4.46 -13.29
C GLY A 359 -5.00 -5.19 -12.29
N ALA A 360 -5.61 -5.98 -11.40
CA ALA A 360 -4.85 -6.74 -10.40
C ALA A 360 -4.00 -7.84 -11.06
N GLY A 361 -2.73 -7.96 -10.65
CA GLY A 361 -1.79 -8.92 -11.22
C GLY A 361 -1.20 -8.54 -12.58
N VAL A 362 -1.43 -7.31 -13.05
CA VAL A 362 -0.86 -6.79 -14.30
C VAL A 362 0.32 -5.87 -13.97
N GLU A 363 1.52 -6.18 -14.45
CA GLU A 363 2.67 -5.27 -14.33
C GLU A 363 2.54 -4.10 -15.30
N ALA A 364 2.90 -2.89 -14.88
CA ALA A 364 2.78 -1.69 -15.71
C ALA A 364 3.62 -1.75 -16.99
N SER A 365 4.77 -2.43 -16.95
CA SER A 365 5.66 -2.66 -18.09
C SER A 365 5.20 -3.77 -19.04
N TYR A 366 4.12 -4.49 -18.72
CA TYR A 366 3.59 -5.53 -19.60
C TYR A 366 3.04 -4.89 -20.88
N MET A 367 3.66 -5.19 -22.02
CA MET A 367 3.27 -4.59 -23.31
C MET A 367 1.84 -4.93 -23.74
N GLY A 368 1.25 -6.03 -23.26
CA GLY A 368 -0.17 -6.31 -23.51
C GLY A 368 -1.11 -5.27 -22.86
N TRP A 369 -0.72 -4.71 -21.72
CA TRP A 369 -1.43 -3.60 -21.07
C TRP A 369 -1.14 -2.26 -21.75
N VAL A 370 0.13 -1.94 -22.01
CA VAL A 370 0.53 -0.70 -22.69
C VAL A 370 -0.14 -0.58 -24.06
N ASN A 371 -0.19 -1.68 -24.83
CA ASN A 371 -0.80 -1.71 -26.16
C ASN A 371 -2.34 -1.85 -26.12
N ALA A 372 -2.94 -2.10 -24.95
CA ALA A 372 -4.40 -2.17 -24.82
C ALA A 372 -5.06 -0.79 -24.97
N ILE A 373 -4.29 0.28 -24.86
CA ILE A 373 -4.74 1.65 -25.09
C ILE A 373 -3.95 2.22 -26.28
N PRO A 374 -4.63 2.61 -27.38
CA PRO A 374 -3.94 3.09 -28.56
C PRO A 374 -3.30 4.46 -28.30
N LYS A 375 -2.18 4.73 -28.99
CA LYS A 375 -1.52 6.04 -28.99
C LYS A 375 -2.52 7.13 -29.43
N GLN A 376 -2.47 8.30 -28.79
CA GLN A 376 -3.40 9.40 -29.02
C GLN A 376 -2.66 10.60 -29.65
N ASP A 377 -3.36 11.42 -30.45
CA ASP A 377 -2.74 12.53 -31.20
C ASP A 377 -2.15 13.62 -30.30
N ASN A 378 -2.94 14.21 -29.38
CA ASN A 378 -2.52 15.34 -28.53
C ASN A 378 -2.59 15.01 -27.03
N MET A 379 -2.26 13.78 -26.65
CA MET A 379 -2.36 13.31 -25.28
C MET A 379 -1.26 12.31 -24.95
N TRP A 380 -0.56 12.54 -23.85
CA TRP A 380 0.37 11.58 -23.25
C TRP A 380 -0.40 10.44 -22.58
N ILE A 381 0.11 9.22 -22.58
CA ILE A 381 -0.45 8.13 -21.78
C ILE A 381 0.60 7.66 -20.78
N ILE A 382 0.30 7.81 -19.49
CA ILE A 382 1.16 7.33 -18.40
C ILE A 382 0.54 6.10 -17.75
N PHE A 383 1.35 5.05 -17.58
CA PHE A 383 0.96 3.80 -16.94
C PHE A 383 1.80 3.63 -15.66
N PRO A 384 1.37 4.19 -14.53
CA PRO A 384 2.06 4.00 -13.25
C PRO A 384 1.97 2.55 -12.78
N THR A 385 2.87 2.17 -11.87
CA THR A 385 2.87 0.83 -11.24
C THR A 385 1.90 0.71 -10.08
N GLY A 386 1.46 1.84 -9.50
CA GLY A 386 0.72 1.80 -8.24
C GLY A 386 1.51 1.07 -7.15
N ARG A 387 2.84 1.18 -7.17
CA ARG A 387 3.83 0.42 -6.37
C ARG A 387 4.05 -1.03 -6.82
N ARG A 388 3.02 -1.83 -7.13
CA ARG A 388 3.11 -3.23 -7.63
C ARG A 388 1.85 -3.64 -8.41
N SER A 389 1.93 -4.75 -9.17
CA SER A 389 0.80 -5.32 -9.91
C SER A 389 -0.46 -5.66 -9.09
N TRP A 390 -0.31 -5.98 -7.79
CA TRP A 390 -1.46 -6.10 -6.87
C TRP A 390 -1.58 -4.97 -5.84
N GLY A 391 -0.65 -3.99 -5.89
CA GLY A 391 -0.30 -3.00 -4.86
C GLY A 391 -1.32 -2.75 -3.75
N TYR A 392 -1.85 -1.54 -3.69
CA TYR A 392 -2.83 -1.10 -2.68
C TYR A 392 -4.17 -0.80 -3.34
N ASP A 393 -4.55 -1.56 -4.38
CA ASP A 393 -5.82 -1.43 -5.11
C ASP A 393 -6.11 0.00 -5.65
N TRP A 394 -5.06 0.80 -5.96
CA TRP A 394 -5.16 2.24 -6.30
C TRP A 394 -5.70 3.14 -5.18
N GLU A 395 -5.67 2.64 -3.95
CA GLU A 395 -5.93 3.36 -2.71
C GLU A 395 -4.60 3.82 -2.07
N GLY A 396 -4.65 4.86 -1.23
CA GLY A 396 -3.50 5.32 -0.44
C GLY A 396 -2.19 5.47 -1.21
N ALA A 397 -1.19 4.65 -0.85
CA ALA A 397 0.14 4.63 -1.46
C ALA A 397 0.13 4.43 -2.99
N SER A 398 -0.75 3.58 -3.54
CA SER A 398 -0.84 3.39 -4.99
C SER A 398 -1.34 4.65 -5.70
N ARG A 399 -2.24 5.41 -5.09
CA ARG A 399 -2.74 6.69 -5.63
C ARG A 399 -1.65 7.77 -5.58
N ARG A 400 -0.92 7.86 -4.47
CA ARG A 400 0.22 8.79 -4.36
C ARG A 400 1.28 8.48 -5.40
N ASN A 401 1.67 7.22 -5.58
CA ASN A 401 2.59 6.80 -6.63
C ASN A 401 2.18 7.28 -8.03
N ALA A 402 0.89 7.11 -8.38
CA ALA A 402 0.36 7.58 -9.66
C ALA A 402 0.49 9.10 -9.84
N PHE A 403 0.19 9.88 -8.79
CA PHE A 403 0.33 11.34 -8.81
C PHE A 403 1.79 11.81 -8.79
N THR A 404 2.68 11.12 -8.07
CA THR A 404 4.12 11.43 -8.13
C THR A 404 4.68 11.17 -9.52
N ALA A 405 4.28 10.07 -10.17
CA ALA A 405 4.67 9.77 -11.54
C ALA A 405 4.19 10.86 -12.53
N LEU A 406 2.94 11.31 -12.37
CA LEU A 406 2.35 12.39 -13.16
C LEU A 406 3.07 13.73 -12.92
N GLN A 407 3.36 14.06 -11.67
CA GLN A 407 4.12 15.26 -11.31
C GLN A 407 5.52 15.22 -11.93
N TYR A 408 6.23 14.10 -11.82
CA TYR A 408 7.55 13.92 -12.41
C TYR A 408 7.52 14.07 -13.93
N LEU A 409 6.56 13.43 -14.61
CA LEU A 409 6.34 13.59 -16.05
C LEU A 409 6.12 15.06 -16.43
N SER A 410 5.21 15.76 -15.74
CA SER A 410 4.85 17.14 -16.06
C SER A 410 5.99 18.15 -15.86
N THR A 411 6.91 17.86 -14.93
CA THR A 411 8.02 18.78 -14.59
C THR A 411 9.31 18.44 -15.33
N GLN A 412 9.61 17.15 -15.52
CA GLN A 412 10.89 16.72 -16.08
C GLN A 412 10.81 16.34 -17.56
N MET A 413 9.64 15.88 -18.04
CA MET A 413 9.44 15.30 -19.37
C MET A 413 10.55 14.26 -19.70
N PRO A 414 10.62 13.16 -18.94
CA PRO A 414 11.69 12.17 -19.05
C PRO A 414 11.71 11.54 -20.44
N GLY A 415 12.90 11.36 -21.01
CA GLY A 415 13.10 10.76 -22.35
C GLY A 415 12.69 11.65 -23.54
N VAL A 416 12.20 12.87 -23.31
CA VAL A 416 11.77 13.78 -24.37
C VAL A 416 12.95 14.53 -24.99
N PRO A 417 13.16 14.48 -26.31
CA PRO A 417 14.17 15.28 -27.00
C PRO A 417 14.05 16.76 -26.68
N ILE A 418 15.17 17.42 -26.38
CA ILE A 418 15.22 18.82 -25.96
C ILE A 418 14.50 19.75 -26.96
N SER A 419 14.66 19.50 -28.26
CA SER A 419 14.01 20.26 -29.33
C SER A 419 12.48 20.14 -29.35
N MET A 420 11.91 19.11 -28.72
CA MET A 420 10.48 18.82 -28.73
C MET A 420 9.78 19.16 -27.40
N LYS A 421 10.52 19.39 -26.31
CA LYS A 421 9.95 19.66 -24.97
C LYS A 421 8.92 20.78 -24.96
N ASN A 422 9.17 21.88 -25.68
CA ASN A 422 8.22 23.00 -25.76
C ASN A 422 6.93 22.63 -26.51
N ALA A 423 7.03 21.85 -27.60
CA ALA A 423 5.89 21.45 -28.41
C ALA A 423 5.06 20.30 -27.79
N LEU A 424 5.57 19.70 -26.72
CA LEU A 424 4.98 18.56 -26.02
C LEU A 424 4.75 18.83 -24.52
N SER A 425 4.86 20.10 -24.12
CA SER A 425 4.65 20.54 -22.74
C SER A 425 3.25 20.16 -22.25
N ILE A 426 3.13 19.89 -20.95
CA ILE A 426 2.00 19.14 -20.41
C ILE A 426 1.16 20.01 -19.48
N ASP A 427 -0.16 19.92 -19.60
CA ASP A 427 -1.12 20.44 -18.64
C ASP A 427 -1.47 19.35 -17.62
N SER A 428 -0.79 19.35 -16.47
CA SER A 428 -1.02 18.37 -15.40
C SER A 428 -2.30 18.63 -14.59
N GLN A 429 -3.03 19.70 -14.87
CA GLN A 429 -4.31 20.02 -14.23
C GLN A 429 -5.51 19.44 -14.99
N LYS A 430 -5.26 18.75 -16.11
CA LYS A 430 -6.28 18.18 -16.99
C LYS A 430 -5.95 16.73 -17.35
N ILE A 431 -6.57 15.81 -16.61
CA ILE A 431 -6.33 14.38 -16.74
C ILE A 431 -7.59 13.66 -17.23
N LEU A 432 -7.41 12.78 -18.22
CA LEU A 432 -8.37 11.73 -18.54
C LEU A 432 -7.95 10.48 -17.78
N VAL A 433 -8.81 9.94 -16.91
CA VAL A 433 -8.48 8.71 -16.17
C VAL A 433 -9.08 7.50 -16.88
N VAL A 434 -8.27 6.48 -17.12
CA VAL A 434 -8.69 5.23 -17.77
C VAL A 434 -8.26 4.06 -16.90
N GLY A 435 -9.10 3.04 -16.74
CA GLY A 435 -8.67 1.83 -16.05
C GLY A 435 -9.57 0.62 -16.24
N HIS A 436 -9.01 -0.56 -15.98
CA HIS A 436 -9.70 -1.86 -16.06
C HIS A 436 -9.65 -2.60 -14.71
N SER A 437 -10.73 -3.29 -14.32
CA SER A 437 -10.76 -4.13 -13.11
C SER A 437 -10.39 -3.34 -11.84
N MET A 438 -9.34 -3.72 -11.13
CA MET A 438 -8.73 -2.93 -10.05
C MET A 438 -8.43 -1.49 -10.49
N GLY A 439 -7.90 -1.29 -11.69
CA GLY A 439 -7.67 0.03 -12.28
C GLY A 439 -8.93 0.81 -12.58
N SER A 440 -10.06 0.15 -12.83
CA SER A 440 -11.35 0.82 -12.95
C SER A 440 -11.90 1.28 -11.60
N HIS A 441 -11.66 0.51 -10.53
CA HIS A 441 -11.86 1.03 -9.17
C HIS A 441 -10.99 2.27 -8.93
N GLY A 442 -9.72 2.23 -9.31
CA GLY A 442 -8.81 3.40 -9.27
C GLY A 442 -9.31 4.58 -10.10
N CYS A 443 -9.93 4.34 -11.25
CA CYS A 443 -10.53 5.36 -12.11
C CYS A 443 -11.70 6.06 -11.41
N TRP A 444 -12.65 5.29 -10.90
CA TRP A 444 -13.77 5.83 -10.12
C TRP A 444 -13.31 6.55 -8.86
N SER A 445 -12.33 5.98 -8.14
CA SER A 445 -11.77 6.58 -6.94
C SER A 445 -11.08 7.91 -7.25
N THR A 446 -10.20 7.96 -8.26
CA THR A 446 -9.48 9.19 -8.63
C THR A 446 -10.45 10.31 -9.03
N LEU A 447 -11.42 10.01 -9.88
CA LEU A 447 -12.40 11.00 -10.35
C LEU A 447 -13.31 11.50 -9.24
N SER A 448 -13.71 10.62 -8.31
CA SER A 448 -14.53 11.00 -7.17
C SER A 448 -13.77 11.78 -6.10
N HIS A 449 -12.44 11.66 -6.02
CA HIS A 449 -11.62 12.34 -5.02
C HIS A 449 -10.94 13.61 -5.56
N PHE A 450 -10.62 13.67 -6.85
CA PHE A 450 -9.85 14.74 -7.49
C PHE A 450 -10.56 15.26 -8.74
N GLY A 451 -11.87 15.46 -8.63
CA GLY A 451 -12.72 15.78 -9.79
C GLY A 451 -12.42 17.11 -10.48
N ASP A 452 -11.68 18.02 -9.84
CA ASP A 452 -11.20 19.24 -10.50
C ASP A 452 -9.97 19.05 -11.39
N LEU A 453 -9.31 17.89 -11.33
CA LEU A 453 -8.28 17.52 -12.32
C LEU A 453 -8.91 16.88 -13.57
N ALA A 454 -10.16 16.43 -13.49
CA ALA A 454 -10.74 15.51 -14.47
C ALA A 454 -11.24 16.19 -15.75
N LEU A 455 -10.72 15.79 -16.90
CA LEU A 455 -11.36 15.98 -18.21
C LEU A 455 -12.53 15.00 -18.41
N GLY A 456 -12.40 13.81 -17.83
CA GLY A 456 -13.37 12.73 -17.93
C GLY A 456 -12.80 11.39 -17.49
N GLY A 457 -13.57 10.33 -17.66
CA GLY A 457 -13.22 8.99 -17.20
C GLY A 457 -13.68 7.86 -18.12
N VAL A 458 -12.81 6.86 -18.32
CA VAL A 458 -13.17 5.53 -18.85
C VAL A 458 -12.89 4.50 -17.78
N CYS A 459 -13.93 4.13 -17.04
CA CYS A 459 -13.79 3.18 -15.95
C CYS A 459 -14.45 1.86 -16.35
N ALA A 460 -13.62 0.86 -16.68
CA ALA A 460 -14.06 -0.36 -17.35
C ALA A 460 -14.03 -1.60 -16.43
N ALA A 461 -15.17 -2.22 -16.17
CA ALA A 461 -15.33 -3.44 -15.34
C ALA A 461 -14.74 -3.33 -13.91
N GLY A 462 -15.02 -2.23 -13.20
CA GLY A 462 -14.46 -1.95 -11.86
C GLY A 462 -15.45 -2.14 -10.73
N PHE A 463 -14.92 -2.47 -9.55
CA PHE A 463 -15.70 -2.56 -8.32
C PHE A 463 -15.84 -1.18 -7.65
N SER A 464 -16.96 -0.97 -6.97
CA SER A 464 -17.25 0.31 -6.30
C SER A 464 -16.57 0.46 -4.94
N LYS A 465 -16.28 -0.67 -4.27
CA LYS A 465 -15.65 -0.74 -2.95
C LYS A 465 -15.15 -2.16 -2.69
N LEU A 466 -14.05 -2.32 -1.96
CA LEU A 466 -13.38 -3.61 -1.78
C LEU A 466 -14.24 -4.64 -1.04
N GLN A 467 -14.94 -4.21 0.01
CA GLN A 467 -15.85 -5.01 0.84
C GLN A 467 -17.13 -5.46 0.11
N GLY A 468 -17.41 -4.87 -1.06
CA GLY A 468 -18.49 -5.31 -1.95
C GLY A 468 -17.99 -6.25 -3.04
N TYR A 469 -16.70 -6.17 -3.41
CA TYR A 469 -16.06 -7.04 -4.39
C TYR A 469 -15.75 -8.41 -3.79
N VAL A 470 -15.07 -8.42 -2.64
CA VAL A 470 -14.91 -9.61 -1.81
C VAL A 470 -15.71 -9.35 -0.53
N PHE A 471 -16.78 -10.10 -0.33
CA PHE A 471 -17.82 -9.74 0.63
C PHE A 471 -17.33 -9.85 2.08
N TYR A 472 -17.13 -8.74 2.78
CA TYR A 472 -16.52 -8.76 4.13
C TYR A 472 -17.42 -9.36 5.21
N ASN A 473 -18.73 -9.48 4.98
CA ASN A 473 -19.63 -10.05 5.99
C ASN A 473 -19.45 -11.57 6.18
N THR A 474 -18.57 -12.22 5.41
CA THR A 474 -18.14 -13.60 5.67
C THR A 474 -16.93 -13.68 6.61
N ARG A 475 -16.40 -12.56 7.11
CA ARG A 475 -15.33 -12.52 8.12
C ARG A 475 -15.81 -13.14 9.44
N PRO A 476 -15.22 -14.24 9.96
CA PRO A 476 -15.63 -14.81 11.24
C PRO A 476 -15.54 -13.84 12.42
N GLY A 477 -14.56 -12.93 12.43
CA GLY A 477 -14.39 -11.93 13.48
C GLY A 477 -15.58 -10.98 13.60
N PHE A 478 -16.34 -10.75 12.53
CA PHE A 478 -17.57 -9.94 12.59
C PHE A 478 -18.72 -10.63 13.36
N ALA A 479 -18.64 -11.94 13.60
CA ALA A 479 -19.63 -12.65 14.42
C ALA A 479 -19.55 -12.31 15.92
N TYR A 480 -18.44 -11.70 16.37
CA TYR A 480 -18.18 -11.40 17.78
C TYR A 480 -18.39 -9.93 18.16
N ILE A 481 -18.79 -9.08 17.21
CA ILE A 481 -18.88 -7.63 17.43
C ILE A 481 -20.29 -7.11 17.20
N ASP A 482 -20.66 -6.03 17.91
CA ASP A 482 -21.90 -5.33 17.65
C ASP A 482 -21.80 -4.39 16.43
N PRO A 483 -22.93 -3.93 15.86
CA PRO A 483 -22.94 -3.04 14.70
C PRO A 483 -22.20 -1.71 14.91
N SER A 484 -22.01 -1.24 16.15
CA SER A 484 -21.31 0.01 16.46
C SER A 484 -19.81 -0.16 16.25
N LEU A 485 -19.22 -1.23 16.79
CA LEU A 485 -17.81 -1.57 16.56
C LEU A 485 -17.57 -1.88 15.07
N GLN A 486 -18.45 -2.68 14.45
CA GLN A 486 -18.35 -2.95 13.01
C GLN A 486 -18.39 -1.65 12.18
N GLY A 487 -19.28 -0.72 12.54
CA GLY A 487 -19.39 0.58 11.90
C GLY A 487 -18.10 1.42 11.99
N ILE A 488 -17.42 1.43 13.15
CA ILE A 488 -16.16 2.13 13.35
C ILE A 488 -15.01 1.49 12.55
N LEU A 489 -14.93 0.16 12.53
CA LEU A 489 -13.91 -0.56 11.76
C LEU A 489 -14.08 -0.32 10.25
N MET A 490 -15.31 -0.44 9.74
CA MET A 490 -15.60 -0.18 8.32
C MET A 490 -15.39 1.29 7.95
N SER A 491 -15.59 2.21 8.90
CA SER A 491 -15.28 3.63 8.72
C SER A 491 -13.81 3.89 8.40
N ALA A 492 -12.88 3.06 8.88
CA ALA A 492 -11.45 3.21 8.61
C ALA A 492 -11.03 2.98 7.15
N ILE A 493 -11.91 2.38 6.32
CA ILE A 493 -11.62 2.15 4.90
C ILE A 493 -12.64 2.84 3.99
N ALA A 494 -13.69 3.46 4.55
CA ALA A 494 -14.79 4.03 3.80
C ALA A 494 -14.40 5.26 2.96
N GLU A 495 -13.22 5.83 3.16
CA GLU A 495 -12.67 6.83 2.24
C GLU A 495 -12.54 6.30 0.81
N ASN A 496 -12.31 5.00 0.62
CA ASN A 496 -12.18 4.40 -0.72
C ASN A 496 -13.53 3.94 -1.30
N ASP A 497 -14.64 4.12 -0.59
CA ASP A 497 -15.97 3.78 -1.09
C ASP A 497 -16.41 4.81 -2.15
N VAL A 498 -16.40 4.40 -3.42
CA VAL A 498 -16.80 5.28 -4.53
C VAL A 498 -18.26 5.73 -4.40
N ASP A 499 -19.13 4.85 -3.91
CA ASP A 499 -20.57 5.11 -3.90
C ASP A 499 -20.97 6.24 -2.93
N ILE A 500 -20.27 6.42 -1.81
CA ILE A 500 -20.54 7.55 -0.90
C ILE A 500 -19.98 8.88 -1.45
N HIS A 501 -19.02 8.81 -2.37
CA HIS A 501 -18.40 9.95 -3.07
C HIS A 501 -18.99 10.22 -4.46
N SER A 502 -20.00 9.46 -4.89
CA SER A 502 -20.50 9.54 -6.28
C SER A 502 -21.02 10.93 -6.66
N THR A 503 -21.41 11.75 -5.68
CA THR A 503 -21.87 13.13 -5.92
C THR A 503 -20.79 14.00 -6.56
N ASN A 504 -19.52 13.67 -6.35
CA ASN A 504 -18.40 14.38 -6.94
C ASN A 504 -18.24 14.09 -8.44
N LEU A 505 -18.79 12.97 -8.93
CA LEU A 505 -18.76 12.58 -10.34
C LEU A 505 -19.78 13.34 -11.19
N VAL A 506 -20.76 14.00 -10.57
CA VAL A 506 -21.80 14.77 -11.26
C VAL A 506 -21.16 15.86 -12.13
N GLY A 507 -21.55 15.93 -13.41
CA GLY A 507 -21.05 16.89 -14.39
C GLY A 507 -19.74 16.49 -15.08
N LEU A 508 -19.12 15.36 -14.72
CA LEU A 508 -17.96 14.84 -15.45
C LEU A 508 -18.41 14.00 -16.67
N PRO A 509 -17.70 14.05 -17.80
CA PRO A 509 -17.89 13.10 -18.90
C PRO A 509 -17.38 11.71 -18.51
N LEU A 510 -18.28 10.73 -18.44
CA LEU A 510 -17.94 9.39 -17.94
C LEU A 510 -18.43 8.30 -18.91
N LEU A 511 -17.55 7.35 -19.20
CA LEU A 511 -17.85 6.12 -19.93
C LEU A 511 -17.57 4.92 -19.03
N ALA A 512 -18.63 4.17 -18.77
CA ALA A 512 -18.63 2.93 -18.02
C ALA A 512 -18.76 1.75 -19.00
N ARG A 513 -17.73 0.90 -19.09
CA ARG A 513 -17.71 -0.24 -20.04
C ARG A 513 -17.45 -1.57 -19.36
N TYR A 514 -18.13 -2.63 -19.75
CA TYR A 514 -17.94 -3.96 -19.17
C TYR A 514 -18.56 -5.06 -20.04
N GLY A 515 -18.08 -6.29 -19.87
CA GLY A 515 -18.69 -7.47 -20.49
C GLY A 515 -19.98 -7.86 -19.77
N GLN A 516 -20.99 -8.27 -20.52
CA GLN A 516 -22.29 -8.67 -19.98
C GLN A 516 -22.19 -9.88 -19.02
N ASN A 517 -21.27 -10.80 -19.30
CA ASN A 517 -21.07 -12.05 -18.56
C ASN A 517 -19.83 -12.01 -17.67
N ASP A 518 -19.40 -10.82 -17.22
CA ASP A 518 -18.28 -10.68 -16.30
C ASP A 518 -18.59 -11.32 -14.94
N THR A 519 -17.93 -12.46 -14.65
CA THR A 519 -18.05 -13.20 -13.40
C THR A 519 -16.98 -12.84 -12.36
N ASN A 520 -15.98 -12.03 -12.74
CA ASN A 520 -14.90 -11.64 -11.85
C ASN A 520 -15.29 -10.35 -11.12
N VAL A 521 -15.60 -9.29 -11.86
CA VAL A 521 -16.18 -8.06 -11.29
C VAL A 521 -17.59 -7.91 -11.83
N ASN A 522 -18.56 -8.38 -11.05
CA ASN A 522 -19.95 -8.40 -11.49
C ASN A 522 -20.41 -7.01 -12.03
N PRO A 523 -21.05 -6.94 -13.21
CA PRO A 523 -21.56 -5.70 -13.80
C PRO A 523 -22.41 -4.84 -12.88
N TRP A 524 -23.01 -5.44 -11.84
CA TRP A 524 -23.72 -4.75 -10.77
C TRP A 524 -22.94 -3.56 -10.20
N HIS A 525 -21.62 -3.68 -9.99
CA HIS A 525 -20.82 -2.58 -9.44
C HIS A 525 -20.80 -1.35 -10.35
N THR A 526 -20.48 -1.56 -11.62
CA THR A 526 -20.38 -0.46 -12.59
C THR A 526 -21.76 0.13 -12.89
N ARG A 527 -22.80 -0.71 -13.04
CA ARG A 527 -24.20 -0.27 -13.18
C ARG A 527 -24.66 0.57 -11.99
N ARG A 528 -24.27 0.18 -10.76
CA ARG A 528 -24.62 0.91 -9.52
C ARG A 528 -24.04 2.32 -9.52
N ILE A 529 -22.75 2.48 -9.85
CA ILE A 529 -22.11 3.80 -9.90
C ILE A 529 -22.78 4.66 -10.97
N ALA A 530 -22.94 4.14 -12.19
CA ALA A 530 -23.59 4.87 -13.28
C ALA A 530 -25.01 5.34 -12.90
N ARG A 531 -25.83 4.44 -12.32
CA ARG A 531 -27.16 4.78 -11.80
C ARG A 531 -27.10 5.92 -10.78
N MET A 532 -26.21 5.83 -9.79
CA MET A 532 -26.11 6.84 -8.71
C MET A 532 -25.71 8.21 -9.26
N VAL A 533 -24.80 8.26 -10.23
CA VAL A 533 -24.42 9.53 -10.89
C VAL A 533 -25.59 10.09 -11.69
N CYS A 534 -26.32 9.28 -12.45
CA CYS A 534 -27.52 9.73 -13.19
C CYS A 534 -28.62 10.25 -12.24
N GLU A 535 -28.89 9.55 -11.14
CA GLU A 535 -29.85 9.96 -10.11
C GLU A 535 -29.46 11.32 -9.50
N GLN A 536 -28.19 11.50 -9.15
CA GLN A 536 -27.69 12.73 -8.54
C GLN A 536 -27.55 13.90 -9.52
N SER A 537 -27.39 13.59 -10.81
CA SER A 537 -27.35 14.58 -11.89
C SER A 537 -28.74 15.01 -12.35
N GLU A 538 -29.80 14.31 -11.89
CA GLU A 538 -31.16 14.43 -12.44
C GLU A 538 -31.20 14.28 -13.97
N ASN A 539 -30.29 13.44 -14.50
CA ASN A 539 -30.08 13.24 -15.93
C ASN A 539 -29.81 11.75 -16.20
N SER A 540 -30.75 11.08 -16.84
CA SER A 540 -30.66 9.64 -17.13
C SER A 540 -29.52 9.26 -18.09
N THR A 541 -28.91 10.22 -18.77
CA THR A 541 -27.78 10.01 -19.70
C THR A 541 -26.49 10.66 -19.21
N ALA A 542 -26.36 10.96 -17.91
CA ALA A 542 -25.17 11.57 -17.34
C ALA A 542 -23.91 10.69 -17.47
N VAL A 543 -24.09 9.36 -17.51
CA VAL A 543 -23.01 8.39 -17.71
C VAL A 543 -23.30 7.57 -18.96
N ILE A 544 -22.32 7.46 -19.84
CA ILE A 544 -22.38 6.56 -21.00
C ILE A 544 -22.12 5.14 -20.51
N VAL A 545 -23.12 4.27 -20.61
CA VAL A 545 -22.99 2.84 -20.28
C VAL A 545 -22.85 2.04 -21.56
N ASN A 546 -21.71 1.36 -21.73
CA ASN A 546 -21.44 0.45 -22.82
C ASN A 546 -21.26 -0.98 -22.29
N GLU A 547 -22.37 -1.72 -22.27
CA GLU A 547 -22.37 -3.15 -21.94
C GLU A 547 -22.16 -3.96 -23.22
N VAL A 548 -21.13 -4.81 -23.24
CA VAL A 548 -20.77 -5.60 -24.41
C VAL A 548 -21.36 -7.01 -24.29
N PRO A 549 -22.32 -7.41 -25.16
CA PRO A 549 -23.01 -8.69 -25.05
C PRO A 549 -22.06 -9.89 -25.13
N ASN A 550 -22.34 -10.93 -24.34
CA ASN A 550 -21.61 -12.20 -24.27
C ASN A 550 -20.13 -12.14 -23.82
N GLU A 551 -19.55 -10.96 -23.67
CA GLU A 551 -18.15 -10.81 -23.24
C GLU A 551 -17.98 -10.98 -21.73
N GLY A 552 -16.80 -11.44 -21.33
CA GLY A 552 -16.39 -11.65 -19.93
C GLY A 552 -15.65 -10.45 -19.34
N HIS A 553 -14.79 -10.73 -18.34
CA HIS A 553 -14.07 -9.69 -17.60
C HIS A 553 -13.07 -8.88 -18.44
N TRP A 554 -12.37 -9.55 -19.36
CA TRP A 554 -11.49 -8.93 -20.35
C TRP A 554 -11.84 -9.47 -21.73
N PHE A 555 -11.79 -8.60 -22.74
CA PHE A 555 -12.07 -8.95 -24.13
C PHE A 555 -11.34 -8.02 -25.10
N ASN A 556 -11.20 -8.45 -26.36
CA ASN A 556 -10.61 -7.63 -27.42
C ASN A 556 -11.50 -6.42 -27.72
N GLY A 557 -10.95 -5.21 -27.72
CA GLY A 557 -11.74 -3.98 -27.87
C GLY A 557 -12.14 -3.32 -26.56
N MET A 558 -11.76 -3.88 -25.39
CA MET A 558 -12.14 -3.34 -24.09
C MET A 558 -11.76 -1.87 -23.91
N LEU A 559 -10.56 -1.46 -24.37
CA LEU A 559 -10.06 -0.09 -24.24
C LEU A 559 -9.60 0.54 -25.57
N ASN A 560 -9.69 -0.17 -26.70
CA ASN A 560 -9.11 0.24 -27.98
C ASN A 560 -10.01 0.09 -29.22
N ASP A 561 -11.28 -0.26 -29.08
CA ASP A 561 -12.18 -0.32 -30.24
C ASP A 561 -12.61 1.08 -30.73
N GLN A 562 -13.37 1.11 -31.82
CA GLN A 562 -13.86 2.36 -32.41
C GLN A 562 -14.75 3.16 -31.45
N TYR A 563 -15.51 2.49 -30.57
CA TYR A 563 -16.36 3.17 -29.60
C TYR A 563 -15.50 3.91 -28.57
N MET A 564 -14.43 3.27 -28.11
CA MET A 564 -13.44 3.89 -27.22
C MET A 564 -12.73 5.07 -27.88
N GLN A 565 -12.26 4.89 -29.12
CA GLN A 565 -11.57 5.98 -29.83
C GLN A 565 -12.48 7.18 -30.07
N ASN A 566 -13.77 6.96 -30.35
CA ASN A 566 -14.74 8.06 -30.47
C ASN A 566 -14.87 8.88 -29.18
N PHE A 567 -14.86 8.21 -28.01
CA PHE A 567 -14.89 8.90 -26.73
C PHE A 567 -13.59 9.66 -26.44
N TYR A 568 -12.43 9.07 -26.72
CA TYR A 568 -11.13 9.77 -26.60
C TYR A 568 -11.09 11.03 -27.47
N ASN A 569 -11.51 10.92 -28.73
CA ASN A 569 -11.60 12.06 -29.65
C ASN A 569 -12.56 13.15 -29.14
N TYR A 570 -13.69 12.75 -28.55
CA TYR A 570 -14.65 13.69 -27.96
C TYR A 570 -14.02 14.48 -26.80
N ILE A 571 -13.35 13.80 -25.85
CA ILE A 571 -12.65 14.46 -24.74
C ILE A 571 -11.58 15.42 -25.25
N GLN A 572 -10.79 14.98 -26.24
CA GLN A 572 -9.76 15.82 -26.85
C GLN A 572 -10.33 17.07 -27.53
N SER A 573 -11.54 17.00 -28.08
CA SER A 573 -12.20 18.18 -28.67
C SER A 573 -12.72 19.20 -27.65
N GLN A 574 -12.81 18.83 -26.37
CA GLN A 574 -13.37 19.64 -25.28
C GLN A 574 -12.32 19.95 -24.19
N ASN A 575 -11.04 19.89 -24.52
CA ASN A 575 -9.93 19.89 -23.56
C ASN A 575 -9.43 21.29 -23.13
N GLN A 576 -10.00 22.37 -23.68
CA GLN A 576 -9.53 23.72 -23.40
C GLN A 576 -9.70 24.09 -21.91
N PHE A 577 -10.82 23.68 -21.31
CA PHE A 577 -11.14 23.84 -19.90
C PHE A 577 -11.60 22.50 -19.31
N VAL A 578 -11.51 22.37 -17.99
CA VAL A 578 -12.20 21.27 -17.29
C VAL A 578 -13.73 21.42 -17.44
N PRO A 579 -14.51 20.34 -17.28
CA PRO A 579 -15.97 20.40 -17.35
C PRO A 579 -16.56 21.50 -16.44
N PRO A 580 -17.61 22.22 -16.90
CA PRO A 580 -18.23 23.30 -16.13
C PRO A 580 -18.84 22.78 -14.82
N ILE A 581 -18.99 23.66 -13.83
CA ILE A 581 -19.66 23.29 -12.57
C ILE A 581 -21.17 23.25 -12.85
N PRO A 582 -21.88 22.17 -12.50
CA PRO A 582 -23.34 22.14 -12.55
C PRO A 582 -24.00 23.27 -11.72
N GLU A 583 -25.24 23.64 -12.03
CA GLU A 583 -25.97 24.67 -11.25
C GLU A 583 -26.10 24.31 -9.77
N THR A 584 -26.31 23.02 -9.49
CA THR A 584 -26.26 22.44 -8.15
C THR A 584 -25.36 21.21 -8.15
N ILE A 585 -24.46 21.12 -7.18
CA ILE A 585 -23.59 19.97 -6.96
C ILE A 585 -23.38 19.74 -5.46
N VAL A 586 -23.16 18.50 -5.05
CA VAL A 586 -22.79 18.15 -3.68
C VAL A 586 -21.36 17.63 -3.69
N ILE A 587 -20.47 18.36 -3.03
CA ILE A 587 -19.10 17.96 -2.79
C ILE A 587 -19.10 17.08 -1.55
N SER A 588 -18.60 15.86 -1.67
CA SER A 588 -18.50 14.88 -0.58
C SER A 588 -17.03 14.53 -0.31
N THR A 589 -16.61 14.57 0.96
CA THR A 589 -15.26 14.17 1.37
C THR A 589 -15.37 13.37 2.65
N TYR A 590 -14.88 12.13 2.66
CA TYR A 590 -14.83 11.32 3.86
C TYR A 590 -13.54 11.55 4.67
N ASN A 591 -12.41 11.58 3.98
CA ASN A 591 -11.10 11.86 4.55
C ASN A 591 -10.40 12.99 3.75
N PRO A 592 -10.24 14.19 4.33
CA PRO A 592 -9.53 15.31 3.71
C PRO A 592 -8.09 14.97 3.27
N GLY A 593 -7.43 14.01 3.91
CA GLY A 593 -6.05 13.61 3.59
C GLY A 593 -5.87 12.90 2.24
N VAL A 594 -6.96 12.43 1.63
CA VAL A 594 -6.94 11.69 0.36
C VAL A 594 -7.89 12.26 -0.70
N SER A 595 -8.53 13.39 -0.44
CA SER A 595 -9.44 14.09 -1.35
C SER A 595 -8.85 15.44 -1.78
N GLY A 596 -8.87 15.71 -3.09
CA GLY A 596 -8.60 17.03 -3.65
C GLY A 596 -9.87 17.88 -3.75
N SER A 597 -9.78 18.99 -4.50
CA SER A 597 -10.91 19.89 -4.69
C SER A 597 -11.93 19.34 -5.69
N ARG A 598 -13.19 19.77 -5.50
CA ARG A 598 -14.26 19.63 -6.49
C ARG A 598 -15.06 20.93 -6.55
N ALA A 599 -15.35 21.40 -7.76
CA ALA A 599 -16.00 22.69 -7.98
C ALA A 599 -15.25 23.85 -7.30
N ASN A 600 -13.91 23.78 -7.29
CA ASN A 600 -13.00 24.70 -6.62
C ASN A 600 -13.17 24.77 -5.09
N LEU A 601 -13.90 23.85 -4.48
CA LEU A 601 -14.02 23.74 -3.02
C LEU A 601 -13.14 22.59 -2.52
N LEU A 602 -12.35 22.86 -1.47
CA LEU A 602 -11.46 21.89 -0.83
C LEU A 602 -11.84 21.78 0.66
N ILE A 603 -12.38 20.64 1.08
CA ILE A 603 -12.66 20.36 2.49
C ILE A 603 -11.34 19.98 3.18
N LEU A 604 -10.99 20.71 4.24
CA LEU A 604 -9.71 20.58 4.94
C LEU A 604 -9.85 19.80 6.25
N GLN A 605 -11.02 19.83 6.88
CA GLN A 605 -11.25 19.20 8.19
C GLN A 605 -12.74 18.89 8.41
N THR A 606 -13.03 17.79 9.11
CA THR A 606 -14.40 17.40 9.48
C THR A 606 -14.65 17.63 10.97
N LEU A 607 -15.92 17.80 11.36
CA LEU A 607 -16.31 17.96 12.77
C LEU A 607 -16.28 16.63 13.52
N ILE A 608 -16.71 15.55 12.87
CA ILE A 608 -16.71 14.19 13.41
C ILE A 608 -15.95 13.30 12.42
N PRO A 609 -14.69 12.94 12.73
CA PRO A 609 -13.92 11.99 11.94
C PRO A 609 -14.63 10.63 11.83
N GLY A 610 -14.38 9.91 10.74
CA GLY A 610 -15.12 8.68 10.41
C GLY A 610 -16.55 8.92 9.92
N ARG A 611 -16.93 10.16 9.58
CA ARG A 611 -18.23 10.48 8.95
C ARG A 611 -18.04 11.39 7.75
N ILE A 612 -18.83 11.16 6.71
CA ILE A 612 -18.73 11.94 5.47
C ILE A 612 -19.07 13.42 5.71
N ALA A 613 -18.23 14.31 5.19
CA ALA A 613 -18.48 15.73 5.11
C ALA A 613 -19.05 16.11 3.74
N ARG A 614 -19.99 17.06 3.72
CA ARG A 614 -20.62 17.53 2.48
C ARG A 614 -20.76 19.04 2.43
N ILE A 615 -20.56 19.59 1.25
CA ILE A 615 -20.95 20.96 0.88
C ILE A 615 -21.88 20.86 -0.32
N ARG A 616 -23.16 21.23 -0.14
CA ARG A 616 -24.08 21.44 -1.26
C ARG A 616 -23.87 22.86 -1.78
N LEU A 617 -23.43 22.98 -3.01
CA LEU A 617 -23.27 24.23 -3.74
C LEU A 617 -24.49 24.43 -4.64
N THR A 618 -25.09 25.62 -4.59
CA THR A 618 -26.08 26.11 -5.55
C THR A 618 -25.65 27.49 -6.07
N LYS A 619 -25.54 27.65 -7.39
CA LYS A 619 -25.22 28.94 -8.01
C LYS A 619 -26.48 29.81 -8.02
N ILE A 620 -26.50 30.89 -7.24
CA ILE A 620 -27.59 31.89 -7.28
C ILE A 620 -27.41 32.79 -8.50
N SER A 621 -26.17 33.10 -8.83
CA SER A 621 -25.72 33.74 -10.06
C SER A 621 -24.27 33.30 -10.33
N PRO A 622 -23.66 33.65 -11.47
CA PRO A 622 -22.24 33.36 -11.73
C PRO A 622 -21.30 33.88 -10.62
N LEU A 623 -21.65 35.02 -10.01
CA LEU A 623 -20.82 35.70 -9.01
C LEU A 623 -21.16 35.34 -7.55
N VAL A 624 -22.26 34.61 -7.31
CA VAL A 624 -22.76 34.33 -5.94
C VAL A 624 -23.11 32.86 -5.76
N TRP A 625 -22.40 32.19 -4.86
CA TRP A 625 -22.63 30.79 -4.52
C TRP A 625 -23.25 30.64 -3.13
N ASN A 626 -24.25 29.78 -3.02
CA ASN A 626 -24.86 29.38 -1.75
C ASN A 626 -24.36 27.98 -1.36
N LEU A 627 -23.78 27.87 -0.16
CA LEU A 627 -23.15 26.67 0.37
C LEU A 627 -23.89 26.20 1.63
N GLN A 628 -24.36 24.95 1.63
CA GLN A 628 -24.94 24.30 2.81
C GLN A 628 -24.05 23.14 3.26
N THR A 629 -23.68 23.11 4.55
CA THR A 629 -22.64 22.21 5.04
C THR A 629 -23.17 21.09 5.97
N GLN A 630 -22.56 19.91 5.87
CA GLN A 630 -22.77 18.79 6.78
C GLN A 630 -21.39 18.25 7.21
N ASN A 631 -21.15 18.17 8.52
CA ASN A 631 -19.90 17.63 9.11
C ASN A 631 -18.60 18.34 8.68
N VAL A 632 -18.67 19.52 8.04
CA VAL A 632 -17.50 20.33 7.67
C VAL A 632 -17.09 21.19 8.87
N ALA A 633 -15.82 21.12 9.26
CA ALA A 633 -15.21 22.01 10.26
C ALA A 633 -14.41 23.13 9.58
N ARG A 634 -13.69 22.81 8.50
CA ARG A 634 -12.85 23.74 7.75
C ARG A 634 -12.84 23.44 6.26
N PHE A 635 -12.87 24.46 5.41
CA PHE A 635 -12.71 24.32 3.95
C PHE A 635 -12.13 25.60 3.31
N GLY A 636 -11.59 25.48 2.11
CA GLY A 636 -11.08 26.58 1.31
C GLY A 636 -11.67 26.62 -0.11
N VAL A 637 -11.53 27.76 -0.77
CA VAL A 637 -11.82 27.92 -2.21
C VAL A 637 -10.49 27.98 -2.96
N VAL A 638 -10.24 27.10 -3.92
CA VAL A 638 -9.00 27.10 -4.71
C VAL A 638 -9.16 27.89 -6.00
N SER A 639 -8.13 28.63 -6.40
CA SER A 639 -8.14 29.45 -7.62
C SER A 639 -7.97 28.64 -8.92
N GLN A 640 -7.52 27.39 -8.81
CA GLN A 640 -7.32 26.45 -9.91
C GLN A 640 -8.25 25.24 -9.78
N PRO A 641 -8.69 24.64 -10.90
CA PRO A 641 -8.47 25.08 -12.27
C PRO A 641 -9.27 26.35 -12.60
N VAL A 642 -8.78 27.12 -13.57
CA VAL A 642 -9.54 28.23 -14.16
C VAL A 642 -10.73 27.69 -14.94
N ARG A 643 -11.89 28.31 -14.78
CA ARG A 643 -13.13 27.94 -15.48
C ARG A 643 -13.56 28.99 -16.47
N GLN A 644 -14.16 28.56 -17.57
CA GLN A 644 -14.73 29.43 -18.60
C GLN A 644 -15.78 30.39 -18.02
N GLU A 645 -16.57 29.92 -17.06
CA GLU A 645 -17.64 30.67 -16.39
C GLU A 645 -17.18 31.57 -15.23
N GLY A 646 -15.88 31.54 -14.88
CA GLY A 646 -15.33 32.26 -13.73
C GLY A 646 -15.59 31.60 -12.38
N LEU A 647 -15.09 32.23 -11.32
CA LEU A 647 -15.27 31.87 -9.91
C LEU A 647 -16.13 32.93 -9.21
N PRO A 648 -16.79 32.63 -8.07
CA PRO A 648 -17.69 33.57 -7.42
C PRO A 648 -16.91 34.75 -6.81
N GLU A 649 -17.60 35.87 -6.60
CA GLU A 649 -17.11 36.99 -5.79
C GLU A 649 -17.67 36.93 -4.36
N GLN A 650 -18.80 36.27 -4.16
CA GLN A 650 -19.47 36.15 -2.85
C GLN A 650 -19.91 34.72 -2.53
N LEU A 651 -19.71 34.31 -1.27
CA LEU A 651 -20.25 33.08 -0.70
C LEU A 651 -21.36 33.38 0.31
N ILE A 652 -22.38 32.51 0.33
CA ILE A 652 -23.37 32.43 1.40
C ILE A 652 -23.18 31.06 2.07
N ILE A 653 -22.50 31.00 3.20
CA ILE A 653 -22.16 29.77 3.92
C ILE A 653 -23.14 29.59 5.08
N ASP A 654 -24.00 28.57 5.01
CA ASP A 654 -25.05 28.29 6.00
C ASP A 654 -25.88 29.56 6.37
N GLY A 655 -26.08 30.46 5.39
CA GLY A 655 -26.82 31.72 5.54
C GLY A 655 -25.96 32.96 5.83
N GLN A 656 -24.67 32.81 6.17
CA GLN A 656 -23.75 33.91 6.45
C GLN A 656 -22.99 34.34 5.18
N LYS A 657 -22.84 35.65 4.96
CA LYS A 657 -22.23 36.19 3.73
C LYS A 657 -20.74 36.48 3.90
N PHE A 658 -19.94 36.13 2.90
CA PHE A 658 -18.50 36.39 2.83
C PHE A 658 -18.09 36.86 1.43
N MET A 659 -17.07 37.71 1.37
CA MET A 659 -16.35 37.92 0.11
C MET A 659 -15.45 36.73 -0.14
N VAL A 660 -15.33 36.30 -1.40
CA VAL A 660 -14.51 35.14 -1.75
C VAL A 660 -13.03 35.51 -1.67
N GLU A 661 -12.32 34.82 -0.80
CA GLU A 661 -10.86 34.74 -0.81
C GLU A 661 -10.42 33.29 -1.02
N PHE A 662 -9.19 33.10 -1.48
CA PHE A 662 -8.68 31.83 -1.99
C PHE A 662 -7.69 31.18 -1.03
N TYR A 663 -7.71 29.85 -1.02
CA TYR A 663 -6.74 28.98 -0.37
C TYR A 663 -5.49 28.83 -1.26
N PRO A 664 -4.26 28.76 -0.72
CA PRO A 664 -3.92 28.54 0.70
C PRO A 664 -4.05 29.76 1.61
N GLU A 665 -4.08 30.98 1.08
CA GLU A 665 -3.98 32.21 1.87
C GLU A 665 -5.12 32.35 2.88
N VAL A 666 -6.35 31.99 2.49
CA VAL A 666 -7.54 32.09 3.34
C VAL A 666 -8.38 30.82 3.30
N HIS A 667 -8.94 30.47 4.46
CA HIS A 667 -9.94 29.40 4.62
C HIS A 667 -11.07 29.81 5.55
N TYR A 668 -12.14 29.01 5.53
CA TYR A 668 -13.33 29.18 6.33
C TYR A 668 -13.40 28.05 7.36
N TYR A 669 -13.68 28.37 8.61
CA TYR A 669 -13.78 27.39 9.68
C TYR A 669 -14.87 27.70 10.70
N ARG A 670 -15.29 26.68 11.44
CA ARG A 670 -16.17 26.79 12.61
C ARG A 670 -15.78 25.77 13.67
N GLN A 671 -16.02 26.10 14.94
CA GLN A 671 -15.79 25.19 16.07
C GLN A 671 -17.05 24.44 16.50
N ASP A 672 -18.22 25.07 16.36
CA ASP A 672 -19.52 24.47 16.70
C ASP A 672 -20.52 24.65 15.56
N LYS A 673 -21.12 23.53 15.14
CA LYS A 673 -22.17 23.51 14.12
C LYS A 673 -23.50 24.09 14.62
N TYR A 674 -23.77 24.00 15.91
CA TYR A 674 -25.05 24.44 16.49
C TYR A 674 -25.07 25.92 16.87
N ALA A 675 -23.91 26.56 16.89
CA ALA A 675 -23.81 27.99 17.07
C ALA A 675 -24.32 28.74 15.82
N VAL A 676 -25.13 29.78 16.04
CA VAL A 676 -25.64 30.66 14.98
C VAL A 676 -24.51 31.54 14.47
N ASN A 677 -24.35 31.69 13.14
CA ASN A 677 -23.29 32.47 12.50
C ASN A 677 -21.88 32.09 13.00
N SER A 678 -21.60 30.79 13.08
CA SER A 678 -20.35 30.26 13.63
C SER A 678 -19.18 30.20 12.65
N TRP A 679 -19.40 30.56 11.38
CA TRP A 679 -18.35 30.55 10.36
C TRP A 679 -17.48 31.80 10.48
N ASN A 680 -16.16 31.57 10.46
CA ASN A 680 -15.15 32.61 10.43
C ASN A 680 -14.25 32.42 9.20
N GLN A 681 -13.77 33.53 8.66
CA GLN A 681 -12.75 33.57 7.62
C GLN A 681 -11.42 33.92 8.29
N THR A 682 -10.34 33.21 7.94
CA THR A 682 -9.02 33.41 8.55
C THR A 682 -7.89 33.11 7.57
N ASP A 683 -6.76 33.77 7.78
CA ASP A 683 -5.47 33.56 7.12
C ASP A 683 -4.48 32.74 7.96
N ASP A 684 -4.91 32.23 9.12
CA ASP A 684 -4.07 31.41 10.00
C ASP A 684 -3.60 30.15 9.28
N GLN A 685 -2.30 30.05 8.99
CA GLN A 685 -1.66 28.87 8.40
C GLN A 685 -1.06 27.92 9.46
N GLN A 686 -1.12 28.30 10.74
CA GLN A 686 -0.53 27.56 11.85
C GLN A 686 -1.48 26.53 12.48
N TRP A 687 -2.78 26.58 12.18
CA TRP A 687 -3.76 25.60 12.66
C TRP A 687 -3.35 24.11 12.50
N PRO A 688 -2.61 23.66 11.46
CA PRO A 688 -2.19 22.27 11.35
C PRO A 688 -1.22 21.83 12.46
N LEU A 689 -0.59 22.77 13.17
CA LEU A 689 0.29 22.47 14.32
C LEU A 689 -0.47 21.87 15.50
N TYR A 690 -1.75 22.25 15.66
CA TYR A 690 -2.53 21.97 16.87
C TYR A 690 -3.75 21.11 16.61
N GLU A 691 -4.21 21.01 15.37
CA GLU A 691 -5.40 20.27 14.96
C GLU A 691 -5.06 19.25 13.87
N LYS A 692 -5.92 18.23 13.71
CA LYS A 692 -5.82 17.27 12.61
C LYS A 692 -6.00 18.00 11.29
N SER A 693 -5.01 17.87 10.41
CA SER A 693 -5.02 18.41 9.05
C SER A 693 -5.07 17.27 8.03
N PRO A 694 -5.25 17.53 6.72
CA PRO A 694 -5.13 16.50 5.69
C PRO A 694 -3.83 15.69 5.79
N LEU A 695 -2.75 16.26 6.30
CA LEU A 695 -1.45 15.60 6.43
C LEU A 695 -1.36 14.63 7.62
N THR A 696 -2.25 14.76 8.60
CA THR A 696 -2.22 14.02 9.88
C THR A 696 -3.61 13.46 10.27
N TYR A 697 -4.50 13.34 9.30
CA TYR A 697 -5.91 13.00 9.52
C TYR A 697 -6.14 11.56 9.99
N GLY A 698 -5.23 10.64 9.70
CA GLY A 698 -5.45 9.20 9.85
C GLY A 698 -6.26 8.61 8.70
N PRO A 699 -6.65 7.32 8.77
CA PRO A 699 -6.40 6.39 9.88
C PRO A 699 -4.94 5.94 9.95
N ILE A 700 -4.58 5.00 10.85
CA ILE A 700 -3.20 4.52 11.08
C ILE A 700 -2.42 4.29 9.78
N ARG A 701 -3.06 3.76 8.73
CA ARG A 701 -2.43 3.51 7.42
C ARG A 701 -1.72 4.73 6.80
N GLN A 702 -2.13 5.96 7.14
CA GLN A 702 -1.52 7.19 6.62
C GLN A 702 -0.05 7.32 7.02
N ILE A 703 0.40 6.61 8.06
CA ILE A 703 1.82 6.55 8.45
C ILE A 703 2.73 6.12 7.29
N PHE A 704 2.24 5.27 6.38
CA PHE A 704 2.98 4.72 5.24
C PHE A 704 2.93 5.59 3.98
N GLU A 705 2.29 6.75 4.05
CA GLU A 705 2.08 7.66 2.92
C GLU A 705 3.08 8.83 2.85
N LYS A 706 4.15 8.78 3.65
CA LYS A 706 5.30 9.67 3.63
C LYS A 706 6.56 8.85 3.93
N GLN A 707 7.73 9.48 3.77
CA GLN A 707 8.97 8.91 4.30
C GLN A 707 8.84 8.69 5.82
N PHE A 708 9.24 7.51 6.28
CA PHE A 708 9.24 7.19 7.71
C PHE A 708 10.50 6.47 8.15
N ILE A 709 10.77 6.54 9.46
CA ILE A 709 11.86 5.84 10.13
C ILE A 709 11.25 4.96 11.22
N ILE A 710 11.74 3.73 11.37
CA ILE A 710 11.37 2.85 12.48
C ILE A 710 12.42 3.02 13.58
N ILE A 711 11.96 3.32 14.80
CA ILE A 711 12.79 3.57 15.97
C ILE A 711 12.39 2.58 17.05
N TYR A 712 13.30 1.66 17.39
CA TYR A 712 13.05 0.68 18.44
C TYR A 712 13.64 1.11 19.78
N GLY A 713 12.93 0.81 20.87
CA GLY A 713 13.37 1.13 22.22
C GLY A 713 14.54 0.27 22.68
N THR A 714 15.47 0.86 23.44
CA THR A 714 16.57 0.11 24.08
C THR A 714 16.53 0.13 25.60
N ASN A 715 15.55 0.78 26.21
CA ASN A 715 15.43 0.85 27.68
C ASN A 715 14.59 -0.30 28.26
N CYS A 716 14.93 -1.53 27.88
CA CYS A 716 14.23 -2.76 28.27
C CYS A 716 15.18 -3.97 28.26
N SER A 717 14.68 -5.16 28.56
CA SER A 717 15.48 -6.40 28.57
C SER A 717 16.03 -6.73 27.16
N GLU A 718 17.11 -7.50 27.09
CA GLU A 718 17.70 -7.91 25.80
C GLU A 718 16.74 -8.75 24.95
N GLU A 719 15.86 -9.53 25.59
CA GLU A 719 14.79 -10.29 24.94
C GLU A 719 13.78 -9.34 24.27
N THR A 720 13.26 -8.37 25.03
CA THR A 720 12.32 -7.36 24.49
C THR A 720 12.95 -6.53 23.38
N GLN A 721 14.23 -6.13 23.52
CA GLN A 721 14.95 -5.43 22.45
C GLN A 721 15.09 -6.30 21.18
N SER A 722 15.29 -7.60 21.32
CA SER A 722 15.35 -8.54 20.20
C SER A 722 13.99 -8.63 19.50
N THR A 723 12.91 -8.66 20.26
CA THR A 723 11.53 -8.62 19.73
C THR A 723 11.24 -7.31 19.00
N PHE A 724 11.70 -6.16 19.52
CA PHE A 724 11.55 -4.88 18.82
C PHE A 724 12.38 -4.81 17.53
N ARG A 725 13.61 -5.36 17.51
CA ARG A 725 14.41 -5.46 16.28
C ARG A 725 13.74 -6.34 15.24
N TRP A 726 13.24 -7.51 15.64
CA TRP A 726 12.46 -8.38 14.75
C TRP A 726 11.23 -7.66 14.21
N ALA A 727 10.47 -6.97 15.07
CA ALA A 727 9.28 -6.21 14.67
C ALA A 727 9.62 -5.07 13.69
N ALA A 728 10.75 -4.39 13.88
CA ALA A 728 11.22 -3.37 12.95
C ALA A 728 11.55 -3.98 11.57
N THR A 729 12.26 -5.10 11.53
CA THR A 729 12.54 -5.85 10.29
C THR A 729 11.25 -6.36 9.65
N PHE A 730 10.31 -6.87 10.43
CA PHE A 730 8.98 -7.32 9.98
C PHE A 730 8.22 -6.19 9.28
N ILE A 731 8.20 -4.98 9.87
CA ILE A 731 7.52 -3.82 9.31
C ILE A 731 8.20 -3.38 8.00
N SER A 732 9.53 -3.25 8.01
CA SER A 732 10.32 -2.90 6.83
C SER A 732 10.06 -3.89 5.69
N ASN A 733 10.06 -5.18 6.01
CA ASN A 733 9.92 -6.24 5.01
C ASN A 733 8.52 -6.31 4.42
N PHE A 734 7.43 -6.16 5.18
CA PHE A 734 6.10 -6.14 4.54
C PHE A 734 5.92 -4.89 3.67
N TYR A 735 6.50 -3.74 4.06
CA TYR A 735 6.42 -2.52 3.26
C TYR A 735 7.19 -2.67 1.93
N ASN A 736 8.34 -3.35 1.96
CA ASN A 736 9.07 -3.75 0.76
C ASN A 736 8.31 -4.77 -0.09
N THR A 737 7.81 -5.85 0.53
CA THR A 737 7.09 -6.93 -0.14
C THR A 737 5.83 -6.42 -0.84
N ASN A 738 5.00 -5.59 -0.18
CA ASN A 738 3.74 -5.14 -0.77
C ASN A 738 3.89 -3.87 -1.63
N GLY A 739 4.92 -3.06 -1.37
CA GLY A 739 5.00 -1.72 -1.94
C GLY A 739 6.36 -1.32 -2.51
N ARG A 740 7.38 -2.18 -2.62
CA ARG A 740 8.75 -1.74 -3.02
C ARG A 740 9.31 -0.62 -2.14
N GLY A 741 8.82 -0.52 -0.91
CA GLY A 741 9.27 0.45 0.08
C GLY A 741 10.63 0.11 0.65
N SER A 742 11.29 1.10 1.23
CA SER A 742 12.57 0.93 1.93
C SER A 742 12.64 1.89 3.09
N VAL A 743 13.04 1.37 4.25
CA VAL A 743 12.90 2.07 5.53
C VAL A 743 14.21 2.01 6.28
N ILE A 744 14.57 3.12 6.90
CA ILE A 744 15.69 3.17 7.83
C ILE A 744 15.20 2.68 9.20
N ILE A 745 15.97 1.76 9.81
CA ILE A 745 15.74 1.27 11.16
C ILE A 745 16.91 1.74 12.04
N ILE A 746 16.62 2.32 13.19
CA ILE A 746 17.62 2.80 14.15
C ILE A 746 17.17 2.56 15.59
N ALA A 747 18.14 2.45 16.50
CA ALA A 747 17.85 2.47 17.93
C ALA A 747 17.42 3.86 18.38
N ASP A 748 16.60 3.94 19.43
CA ASP A 748 16.22 5.22 20.05
C ASP A 748 17.42 6.04 20.56
N THR A 749 18.50 5.39 21.02
CA THR A 749 19.76 6.03 21.43
C THR A 749 20.57 6.60 20.27
N GLU A 750 20.33 6.13 19.05
CA GLU A 750 21.02 6.58 17.83
C GLU A 750 20.22 7.67 17.10
N PHE A 751 18.94 7.84 17.45
CA PHE A 751 18.09 8.85 16.84
C PHE A 751 18.58 10.25 17.20
N VAL A 752 19.03 10.98 16.19
CA VAL A 752 19.31 12.41 16.29
C VAL A 752 18.10 13.17 15.74
N PRO A 753 17.33 13.89 16.58
CA PRO A 753 16.24 14.71 16.10
C PRO A 753 16.75 15.74 15.09
N PRO A 754 16.01 15.98 14.00
CA PRO A 754 16.39 17.04 13.06
C PRO A 754 16.37 18.41 13.80
N PRO A 755 17.26 19.36 13.44
CA PRO A 755 17.34 20.66 14.13
C PRO A 755 16.06 21.48 14.04
N GLU A 756 15.36 21.34 12.91
CA GLU A 756 14.01 21.83 12.68
C GLU A 756 13.11 20.62 12.45
N CYS A 757 11.91 20.68 12.98
CA CYS A 757 10.97 19.59 12.81
C CYS A 757 10.70 19.38 11.30
N SER A 758 10.66 18.12 10.85
CA SER A 758 10.41 17.80 9.44
C SER A 758 8.90 17.59 9.18
N PRO A 759 8.26 18.38 8.29
CA PRO A 759 6.87 18.16 7.91
C PRO A 759 6.67 16.90 7.03
N ASN A 760 7.77 16.34 6.51
CA ASN A 760 7.79 15.24 5.57
C ASN A 760 8.21 13.91 6.18
N SER A 761 8.46 13.87 7.50
CA SER A 761 8.95 12.66 8.18
C SER A 761 7.95 12.13 9.19
N ASN A 762 7.60 10.87 9.01
CA ASN A 762 6.83 10.08 9.96
C ASN A 762 7.77 9.20 10.80
N TYR A 763 7.34 8.80 12.00
CA TYR A 763 8.13 7.92 12.87
C TYR A 763 7.27 6.76 13.38
N ILE A 764 7.78 5.53 13.29
CA ILE A 764 7.18 4.35 13.94
C ILE A 764 8.02 4.05 15.18
N LEU A 765 7.40 4.13 16.34
CA LEU A 765 8.03 3.97 17.64
C LEU A 765 7.62 2.62 18.23
N LEU A 766 8.59 1.73 18.43
CA LEU A 766 8.36 0.41 19.04
C LEU A 766 8.76 0.49 20.53
N GLY A 767 7.79 0.26 21.40
CA GLY A 767 7.92 0.37 22.85
C GLY A 767 7.21 1.61 23.43
N ASN A 768 6.75 1.46 24.68
CA ASN A 768 6.09 2.53 25.42
C ASN A 768 7.07 3.64 25.87
N THR A 769 6.59 4.64 26.62
CA THR A 769 7.40 5.79 27.07
C THR A 769 8.50 5.45 28.09
N TYR A 770 8.48 4.25 28.66
CA TYR A 770 9.52 3.73 29.55
C TYR A 770 10.52 2.84 28.82
N GLU A 771 10.12 2.23 27.71
CA GLU A 771 10.96 1.32 26.91
C GLU A 771 11.69 2.03 25.76
N ASN A 772 11.11 3.13 25.25
CA ASN A 772 11.61 3.87 24.10
C ASN A 772 11.78 5.36 24.44
N LEU A 773 13.03 5.85 24.34
CA LEU A 773 13.41 7.23 24.66
C LEU A 773 12.70 8.26 23.76
N ILE A 774 12.40 7.90 22.51
CA ILE A 774 11.72 8.77 21.56
C ILE A 774 10.21 8.79 21.82
N SER A 775 9.62 7.67 22.21
CA SER A 775 8.24 7.66 22.74
C SER A 775 8.14 8.58 23.96
N SER A 776 9.11 8.52 24.88
CA SER A 776 9.19 9.40 26.05
C SER A 776 9.29 10.88 25.67
N LYS A 777 10.17 11.22 24.71
CA LYS A 777 10.35 12.58 24.19
C LYS A 777 9.03 13.16 23.67
N TYR A 778 8.27 12.38 22.91
CA TYR A 778 7.02 12.83 22.29
C TYR A 778 5.76 12.55 23.11
N SER A 779 5.90 12.18 24.39
CA SER A 779 4.76 11.87 25.27
C SER A 779 3.74 13.01 25.36
N SER A 780 4.18 14.27 25.26
CA SER A 780 3.29 15.43 25.27
C SER A 780 2.35 15.57 24.07
N GLN A 781 2.69 14.92 22.94
CA GLN A 781 1.84 14.87 21.74
C GLN A 781 0.87 13.67 21.76
N MET A 782 1.03 12.76 22.71
CA MET A 782 0.26 11.51 22.79
C MET A 782 -0.96 11.67 23.70
N ILE A 783 -2.09 11.11 23.26
CA ILE A 783 -3.30 11.00 24.09
C ILE A 783 -3.17 9.83 25.08
N VAL A 784 -2.39 8.81 24.71
CA VAL A 784 -2.16 7.63 25.53
C VAL A 784 -1.05 7.91 26.54
N THR A 785 -1.31 7.63 27.82
CA THR A 785 -0.35 7.81 28.92
C THR A 785 0.01 6.45 29.51
N PHE A 786 1.27 6.08 29.49
CA PHE A 786 1.76 4.82 30.05
C PHE A 786 2.21 4.98 31.51
N ASN A 787 2.18 3.86 32.24
CA ASN A 787 2.82 3.67 33.54
C ASN A 787 4.05 2.77 33.39
N ASP A 788 4.87 2.71 34.44
CA ASP A 788 6.12 1.94 34.47
C ASP A 788 5.92 0.42 34.41
N ASP A 789 4.75 -0.07 34.84
CA ASP A 789 4.34 -1.48 34.74
C ASP A 789 3.76 -1.85 33.36
N GLY A 790 3.83 -0.95 32.37
CA GLY A 790 3.29 -1.14 31.02
C GLY A 790 1.78 -0.92 30.90
N SER A 791 1.04 -0.77 32.01
CA SER A 791 -0.37 -0.36 31.97
C SER A 791 -0.51 1.05 31.42
N PHE A 792 -1.67 1.39 30.87
CA PHE A 792 -1.86 2.69 30.22
C PHE A 792 -3.30 3.22 30.28
N TYR A 793 -3.40 4.54 30.16
CA TYR A 793 -4.66 5.25 29.98
C TYR A 793 -4.83 5.68 28.52
N LEU A 794 -6.03 5.52 28.00
CA LEU A 794 -6.48 6.10 26.73
C LEU A 794 -7.73 6.94 27.01
N GLY A 795 -7.55 8.27 27.01
CA GLY A 795 -8.58 9.18 27.51
C GLY A 795 -8.95 8.83 28.96
N TYR A 796 -10.19 8.42 29.20
CA TYR A 796 -10.69 8.04 30.52
C TYR A 796 -10.62 6.53 30.80
N ALA A 797 -10.17 5.71 29.85
CA ALA A 797 -10.10 4.26 29.97
C ALA A 797 -8.73 3.80 30.47
N PHE A 798 -8.69 2.90 31.46
CA PHE A 798 -7.47 2.30 32.00
C PHE A 798 -7.33 0.82 31.57
N TYR A 799 -6.15 0.44 31.08
CA TYR A 799 -5.85 -0.92 30.65
C TYR A 799 -4.68 -1.49 31.45
N GLN A 800 -4.93 -2.62 32.11
CA GLN A 800 -3.97 -3.36 32.91
C GLN A 800 -4.24 -4.86 32.75
N GLY A 801 -3.19 -5.67 32.84
CA GLY A 801 -3.27 -7.13 32.73
C GLY A 801 -2.34 -7.66 31.64
N TYR A 802 -2.39 -8.96 31.40
CA TYR A 802 -1.52 -9.63 30.44
C TYR A 802 -2.10 -9.60 29.02
N ASN A 803 -1.21 -9.64 28.02
CA ASN A 803 -1.49 -9.75 26.60
C ASN A 803 -2.32 -8.59 26.04
N ILE A 804 -2.30 -7.40 26.67
CA ILE A 804 -3.00 -6.21 26.19
C ILE A 804 -2.02 -5.37 25.36
N GLY A 805 -2.41 -5.12 24.11
CA GLY A 805 -1.61 -4.35 23.16
C GLY A 805 -2.31 -3.06 22.72
N THR A 806 -1.54 -2.04 22.35
CA THR A 806 -2.07 -0.86 21.68
C THR A 806 -1.20 -0.40 20.51
N ALA A 807 -1.85 0.07 19.46
CA ALA A 807 -1.21 0.82 18.39
C ALA A 807 -2.03 2.10 18.12
N PHE A 808 -1.37 3.24 18.00
CA PHE A 808 -2.05 4.53 17.79
C PHE A 808 -1.19 5.57 17.07
N ILE A 809 -1.84 6.48 16.34
CA ILE A 809 -1.18 7.66 15.76
C ILE A 809 -1.22 8.89 16.66
N ALA A 810 -0.21 9.74 16.54
CA ALA A 810 -0.13 11.08 17.13
C ALA A 810 0.54 12.05 16.13
N PRO A 811 0.35 13.38 16.24
CA PRO A 811 1.09 14.32 15.41
C PRO A 811 2.56 14.37 15.84
N ASN A 812 3.47 14.59 14.90
CA ASN A 812 4.83 14.99 15.25
C ASN A 812 4.86 16.45 15.76
N GLU A 813 6.02 16.92 16.20
CA GLU A 813 6.16 18.28 16.75
C GLU A 813 5.86 19.41 15.73
N CYS A 814 5.77 19.12 14.43
CA CYS A 814 5.31 20.06 13.40
C CYS A 814 3.79 20.04 13.15
N GLY A 815 3.04 19.08 13.71
CA GLY A 815 1.64 18.83 13.35
C GLY A 815 1.41 18.41 11.88
N GLN A 816 2.47 18.19 11.11
CA GLN A 816 2.41 17.83 9.69
C GLN A 816 2.91 16.40 9.41
N GLY A 817 3.69 15.80 10.31
CA GLY A 817 4.05 14.39 10.27
C GLY A 817 3.27 13.58 11.32
N LEU A 818 3.34 12.25 11.21
CA LEU A 818 2.69 11.31 12.10
C LEU A 818 3.72 10.49 12.88
N LEU A 819 3.43 10.25 14.15
CA LEU A 819 4.00 9.20 14.98
C LEU A 819 3.04 8.01 14.94
N LEU A 820 3.54 6.78 14.87
CA LEU A 820 2.81 5.55 15.17
C LEU A 820 3.52 4.86 16.33
N VAL A 821 2.84 4.73 17.46
CA VAL A 821 3.37 4.01 18.63
C VAL A 821 2.78 2.61 18.65
N VAL A 822 3.62 1.60 18.84
CA VAL A 822 3.21 0.20 19.07
C VAL A 822 3.78 -0.25 20.41
N ALA A 823 2.90 -0.64 21.33
CA ALA A 823 3.27 -1.00 22.69
C ALA A 823 2.33 -2.10 23.24
N GLY A 824 2.74 -2.72 24.34
CA GLY A 824 1.91 -3.65 25.10
C GLY A 824 2.21 -3.59 26.59
N THR A 825 1.33 -4.20 27.38
CA THR A 825 1.57 -4.43 28.81
C THR A 825 2.60 -5.53 29.05
N ASP A 826 2.81 -6.38 28.05
CA ASP A 826 3.85 -7.39 27.96
C ASP A 826 4.18 -7.68 26.48
N GLU A 827 5.12 -8.61 26.25
CA GLU A 827 5.57 -8.97 24.92
C GLU A 827 4.44 -9.51 24.03
N MET A 828 3.55 -10.35 24.57
CA MET A 828 2.42 -10.88 23.81
C MET A 828 1.41 -9.79 23.45
N GLY A 829 1.18 -8.82 24.34
CA GLY A 829 0.40 -7.62 24.07
C GLY A 829 1.01 -6.80 22.94
N PHE A 830 2.33 -6.59 22.96
CA PHE A 830 3.05 -5.91 21.88
C PHE A 830 2.88 -6.65 20.55
N MET A 831 3.03 -7.98 20.53
CA MET A 831 2.85 -8.80 19.32
C MET A 831 1.42 -8.73 18.78
N ASN A 832 0.41 -8.79 19.67
CA ASN A 832 -0.99 -8.61 19.29
C ASN A 832 -1.22 -7.24 18.63
N ALA A 833 -0.66 -6.16 19.18
CA ALA A 833 -0.77 -4.83 18.61
C ALA A 833 -0.05 -4.73 17.25
N LEU A 834 1.17 -5.27 17.14
CA LEU A 834 1.95 -5.28 15.90
C LEU A 834 1.19 -5.96 14.75
N HIS A 835 0.52 -7.08 15.03
CA HIS A 835 -0.25 -7.83 14.03
C HIS A 835 -1.57 -7.16 13.61
N THR A 836 -1.96 -6.05 14.24
CA THR A 836 -3.08 -5.23 13.76
C THR A 836 -2.68 -4.28 12.64
N LEU A 837 -1.38 -3.98 12.48
CA LEU A 837 -0.93 -2.91 11.58
C LEU A 837 -1.37 -3.15 10.13
N PRO A 838 -1.82 -2.11 9.41
CA PRO A 838 -2.35 -2.26 8.07
C PRO A 838 -1.21 -2.45 7.06
N GLN A 839 -0.95 -3.71 6.69
CA GLN A 839 0.09 -4.08 5.72
C GLN A 839 -0.29 -3.75 4.27
N ILE A 840 -1.58 -3.65 3.96
CA ILE A 840 -2.16 -3.43 2.62
C ILE A 840 -3.57 -2.80 2.72
N SER A 841 -4.15 -2.42 1.58
CA SER A 841 -5.53 -1.91 1.42
C SER A 841 -6.60 -2.81 2.08
N GLY A 842 -7.66 -2.20 2.62
CA GLY A 842 -8.82 -2.91 3.16
C GLY A 842 -8.70 -3.48 4.59
N ILE A 843 -7.56 -3.28 5.26
CA ILE A 843 -7.43 -3.58 6.69
C ILE A 843 -8.12 -2.47 7.48
N THR A 844 -9.08 -2.86 8.32
CA THR A 844 -10.01 -1.96 9.00
C THR A 844 -9.44 -1.49 10.34
N LEU A 845 -8.46 -0.59 10.30
CA LEU A 845 -7.82 -0.05 11.50
C LEU A 845 -7.95 1.48 11.58
N PRO A 846 -8.70 2.03 12.56
CA PRO A 846 -8.85 3.48 12.81
C PRO A 846 -7.55 4.18 13.27
N ASP A 847 -7.65 5.33 13.96
CA ASP A 847 -6.48 6.08 14.47
C ASP A 847 -5.80 5.38 15.66
N PHE A 848 -6.54 4.54 16.38
CA PHE A 848 -6.00 3.73 17.46
C PHE A 848 -6.73 2.40 17.59
N VAL A 849 -6.05 1.43 18.20
CA VAL A 849 -6.61 0.15 18.62
C VAL A 849 -6.02 -0.26 19.97
N VAL A 850 -6.85 -0.92 20.78
CA VAL A 850 -6.45 -1.68 21.96
C VAL A 850 -6.99 -3.09 21.78
N VAL A 851 -6.10 -4.08 21.82
CA VAL A 851 -6.43 -5.50 21.64
C VAL A 851 -6.13 -6.28 22.91
N GLY A 852 -6.99 -7.25 23.23
CA GLY A 852 -6.83 -8.13 24.38
C GLY A 852 -6.34 -9.53 24.00
N ASN A 853 -6.29 -10.40 25.01
CA ASN A 853 -5.91 -11.81 24.88
C ASN A 853 -6.78 -12.63 23.91
N GLU A 854 -8.03 -12.21 23.64
CA GLU A 854 -8.93 -12.90 22.71
C GLU A 854 -8.70 -12.53 21.23
N TYR A 855 -7.83 -11.56 20.93
CA TYR A 855 -7.59 -11.09 19.56
C TYR A 855 -7.14 -12.21 18.62
N GLY A 856 -6.30 -13.14 19.08
CA GLY A 856 -5.83 -14.25 18.26
C GLY A 856 -6.96 -15.09 17.65
N TRP A 857 -7.97 -15.48 18.43
CA TRP A 857 -9.04 -16.35 17.93
C TRP A 857 -10.34 -15.64 17.54
N LYS A 858 -10.58 -14.41 18.02
CA LYS A 858 -11.73 -13.59 17.63
C LYS A 858 -11.42 -12.57 16.53
N GLY A 859 -10.16 -12.37 16.18
CA GLY A 859 -9.74 -11.27 15.31
C GLY A 859 -10.25 -9.94 15.86
N VAL A 860 -11.00 -9.20 15.04
CA VAL A 860 -11.61 -7.92 15.46
C VAL A 860 -12.56 -8.03 16.65
N GLY A 861 -13.08 -9.23 16.96
CA GLY A 861 -13.86 -9.48 18.18
C GLY A 861 -13.06 -9.44 19.48
N GLY A 862 -11.74 -9.44 19.42
CA GLY A 862 -10.85 -9.25 20.57
C GLY A 862 -10.38 -7.80 20.76
N ILE A 863 -10.96 -6.85 20.02
CA ILE A 863 -10.69 -5.42 20.19
C ILE A 863 -11.41 -4.92 21.45
N LEU A 864 -10.64 -4.39 22.38
CA LEU A 864 -11.13 -3.79 23.62
C LEU A 864 -11.60 -2.36 23.39
N SER A 865 -10.88 -1.59 22.57
CA SER A 865 -11.22 -0.20 22.21
C SER A 865 -10.58 0.20 20.87
N THR A 866 -11.24 1.06 20.11
CA THR A 866 -10.72 1.60 18.85
C THR A 866 -11.51 2.82 18.42
N GLY A 867 -10.96 3.67 17.55
CA GLY A 867 -11.69 4.82 17.05
C GLY A 867 -10.82 5.86 16.37
N PHE A 868 -11.44 7.00 16.08
CA PHE A 868 -10.76 8.17 15.54
C PHE A 868 -10.58 9.22 16.63
N TRP A 869 -9.44 9.90 16.58
CA TRP A 869 -9.23 11.14 17.32
C TRP A 869 -10.08 12.23 16.72
N ASN A 870 -10.65 13.07 17.57
CA ASN A 870 -11.35 14.28 17.16
C ASN A 870 -10.41 15.25 16.44
N TYR A 871 -10.97 16.26 15.76
CA TYR A 871 -10.17 17.23 15.01
C TYR A 871 -9.14 17.99 15.86
N ASP A 872 -9.34 18.07 17.18
CA ASP A 872 -8.45 18.71 18.16
C ASP A 872 -7.53 17.71 18.91
N TRP A 873 -7.35 16.50 18.37
CA TRP A 873 -6.57 15.43 19.01
C TRP A 873 -7.07 15.02 20.41
N THR A 874 -8.39 14.89 20.56
CA THR A 874 -9.02 14.37 21.78
C THR A 874 -9.87 13.12 21.55
N VAL A 875 -10.19 12.40 22.63
CA VAL A 875 -11.15 11.28 22.61
C VAL A 875 -12.58 11.83 22.62
N GLN A 876 -13.40 11.40 21.67
CA GLN A 876 -14.82 11.76 21.60
C GLN A 876 -15.71 10.50 21.43
N PRO A 877 -16.72 10.29 22.30
CA PRO A 877 -17.58 9.11 22.23
C PRO A 877 -18.29 8.87 20.89
N GLN A 878 -18.44 9.92 20.07
CA GLN A 878 -19.16 9.85 18.80
C GLN A 878 -18.40 9.09 17.68
N CYS A 879 -17.08 8.91 17.84
CA CYS A 879 -16.19 8.25 16.88
C CYS A 879 -15.24 7.23 17.53
N THR A 880 -15.52 6.82 18.76
CA THR A 880 -14.72 5.85 19.53
C THR A 880 -15.59 4.76 20.12
N TYR A 881 -15.08 3.53 20.13
CA TYR A 881 -15.64 2.38 20.81
C TYR A 881 -14.79 2.03 22.02
N PHE A 882 -15.46 1.78 23.15
CA PHE A 882 -14.89 1.21 24.36
C PHE A 882 -15.75 0.02 24.77
N SER A 883 -15.14 -1.14 25.01
CA SER A 883 -15.82 -2.30 25.58
C SER A 883 -16.23 -2.07 27.05
N LEU A 884 -16.84 -3.10 27.68
CA LEU A 884 -17.36 -3.04 29.06
C LEU A 884 -16.38 -2.37 30.04
N GLN A 885 -16.91 -1.53 30.93
CA GLN A 885 -16.19 -0.46 31.61
C GLN A 885 -14.72 -0.79 31.95
N PRO A 886 -13.77 0.00 31.41
CA PRO A 886 -12.43 0.08 31.98
C PRO A 886 -12.60 0.47 33.45
N TYR A 887 -12.09 -0.36 34.35
CA TYR A 887 -12.15 -0.12 35.79
C TYR A 887 -11.55 1.27 36.06
N SER A 888 -12.38 2.26 36.43
CA SER A 888 -11.89 3.55 36.92
C SER A 888 -11.86 3.47 38.44
N PRO A 889 -10.69 3.45 39.10
CA PRO A 889 -10.64 3.48 40.56
C PRO A 889 -11.16 4.80 41.15
N ASN A 890 -11.38 5.84 40.33
CA ASN A 890 -11.54 7.22 40.78
C ASN A 890 -12.71 8.01 40.16
N SER A 891 -13.80 7.38 39.73
CA SER A 891 -15.03 8.11 39.35
C SER A 891 -15.96 8.39 40.56
N HIS A 892 -15.41 9.07 41.57
CA HIS A 892 -16.22 9.87 42.49
C HIS A 892 -15.95 11.35 42.21
N ASN A 893 -17.02 12.04 41.79
CA ASN A 893 -17.14 13.48 41.50
C ASN A 893 -16.82 13.89 40.06
N HIS A 894 -17.85 13.91 39.20
CA HIS A 894 -18.51 15.13 38.73
C HIS A 894 -19.50 14.76 37.61
N PHE A 895 -20.78 14.76 37.95
CA PHE A 895 -21.90 14.93 37.01
C PHE A 895 -22.30 16.41 37.00
#